data_AF-A0A2V6HL99-F1
#
_entry.id   AF-A0A2V6HL99-F1
#
_cell.length_a   1.000
_cell.length_b   1.000
_cell.length_c   1.000
_cell.angle_alpha   90.00
_cell.angle_beta   90.00
_cell.angle_gamma   90.00
#
_symmetry.space_group_name_H-M   'P 1'
#
loop_
_entity.id
_entity.type
_entity.pdbx_description
1 polymer ?
#
loop_
_entity_poly.entity_id
_entity_poly.type
_entity_poly.pdbx_seq_one_letter_code
_entity_poly.pdbx_strand_id
1 'polypeptide(L)'
;HRRELDLAIEIPESPLEAVMSNEVWEEVYRRLAELIQTHRTTLVFVNTRRMAERVTHHLSELLGADAVTSHHGSLSAKLRLEAEDRLKRGELRALVATASLELGIDIGSVDLVCQLGSTRSIATLFQRVGRAEHKRGGLPKGRIFPLSRDELVECLALLDCVRRGDLDRLLIPEKALDVLAQQIVAATSSEDWDEAKLFELVRSAWPYRNLTREQFESVIKMLAEGFSTKRGRRSALIHRDAVNQRLRGRRGARLVALTSGGAIPDNADYRVILEPSETFVGTVNEDFAVESLAGDIFQLGNASWRILRINSGVVRVEDAKGQPPGIPFWLGEAPARTSELSQAVSDLRVEIEKLLADDRDVCDWLQTKFELSTQGAQQIADYFADTYRTFGAIPSQQRLVMERFFDESGGMQLVLHSPFGNRINRAWGLALRKRFCRSFNFELQAAATDDAIVISLGTQHSFPLEEVFRYLNSKTVRDLLVQALLDAPMFTIRWRWNATRSLAVPRYRGGSKIAAPLQRMESENLLAAVFPDQLACLEHIVGDREIPNHPLVKQTIDDCLTEAMDIDGLEEVLCKIEHGEIRGIARDLPEPSPLAAEILNARPHAFLDNAPLEERRTQAVYMRRASERNGNDGLGVLDVAAIDKVQKEAWPEATNADELHDALMLLGVMTQEEAAVSIHHEGNGVAAERFLNELVASKRATQLRFAEKTFWVAAERLPMLQVIYEKAVLEPQLSAPESAQGQTWERADAIRELLRGRTEVCGAVTPNVLAETLGLGRTEIDAALLGLEAEGFVLRGKFRPQAREQEWCDRRLLARIHRLTIDRLRAEIQPVSAQDFYRFLF
;
A
#
# COMPACT_ATOMS: atom_id res chain seq x y z
N HIS A 1 -6.56 -35.46 19.31
CA HIS A 1 -6.26 -36.34 18.17
C HIS A 1 -5.81 -35.46 17.02
N ARG A 2 -4.50 -35.32 16.81
CA ARG A 2 -3.97 -34.49 15.73
C ARG A 2 -3.86 -35.34 14.48
N ARG A 3 -4.41 -34.88 13.35
CA ARG A 3 -4.28 -35.57 12.08
C ARG A 3 -2.91 -35.22 11.49
N GLU A 4 -2.17 -36.23 11.08
CA GLU A 4 -0.92 -36.04 10.33
C GLU A 4 -1.24 -35.44 8.96
N LEU A 5 -0.38 -34.57 8.43
CA LEU A 5 -0.54 -33.86 7.17
C LEU A 5 0.77 -33.92 6.38
N ASP A 6 0.71 -34.23 5.08
CA ASP A 6 1.85 -34.13 4.15
C ASP A 6 1.80 -32.75 3.49
N LEU A 7 2.60 -31.81 4.03
CA LEU A 7 2.66 -30.43 3.56
C LEU A 7 4.06 -30.07 3.10
N ALA A 8 4.17 -29.47 1.92
CA ALA A 8 5.42 -28.93 1.41
C ALA A 8 5.20 -27.65 0.60
N ILE A 9 6.26 -26.85 0.47
CA ILE A 9 6.32 -25.67 -0.40
C ILE A 9 7.00 -26.07 -1.70
N GLU A 10 6.39 -25.73 -2.83
CA GLU A 10 6.94 -25.91 -4.17
C GLU A 10 7.53 -24.58 -4.64
N ILE A 11 8.82 -24.56 -4.96
CA ILE A 11 9.56 -23.36 -5.37
C ILE A 11 9.95 -23.51 -6.84
N PRO A 12 9.71 -22.50 -7.70
CA PRO A 12 10.22 -22.49 -9.07
C PRO A 12 11.76 -22.49 -9.11
N GLU A 13 12.34 -22.95 -10.21
CA GLU A 13 13.80 -22.93 -10.41
C GLU A 13 14.31 -21.48 -10.51
N SER A 14 13.53 -20.64 -11.17
CA SER A 14 13.76 -19.20 -11.25
C SER A 14 13.42 -18.50 -9.93
N PRO A 15 14.22 -17.50 -9.48
CA PRO A 15 13.98 -16.81 -8.21
C PRO A 15 12.67 -16.04 -8.20
N LEU A 16 12.01 -16.00 -7.05
CA LEU A 16 10.79 -15.22 -6.86
C LEU A 16 11.12 -13.72 -6.79
N GLU A 17 10.27 -12.91 -7.41
CA GLU A 17 10.33 -11.45 -7.38
C GLU A 17 8.98 -10.86 -6.93
N ALA A 18 8.93 -9.56 -6.64
CA ALA A 18 7.68 -8.87 -6.29
C ALA A 18 6.67 -8.91 -7.45
N VAL A 19 7.16 -8.91 -8.69
CA VAL A 19 6.37 -9.12 -9.90
C VAL A 19 6.95 -10.33 -10.62
N MET A 20 6.23 -11.44 -10.58
CA MET A 20 6.67 -12.67 -11.25
C MET A 20 6.79 -12.47 -12.77
N SER A 21 7.92 -12.90 -13.33
CA SER A 21 8.13 -12.98 -14.77
C SER A 21 7.25 -14.06 -15.41
N ASN A 22 7.04 -13.99 -16.72
CA ASN A 22 6.30 -15.02 -17.46
C ASN A 22 6.98 -16.40 -17.36
N GLU A 23 8.31 -16.43 -17.36
CA GLU A 23 9.11 -17.65 -17.18
C GLU A 23 8.77 -18.35 -15.86
N VAL A 24 8.73 -17.61 -14.75
CA VAL A 24 8.39 -18.18 -13.43
C VAL A 24 6.94 -18.69 -13.42
N TRP A 25 6.00 -17.98 -14.08
CA TRP A 25 4.62 -18.47 -14.23
C TRP A 25 4.55 -19.79 -15.01
N GLU A 26 5.30 -19.92 -16.10
CA GLU A 26 5.37 -21.14 -16.89
C GLU A 26 5.92 -22.32 -16.08
N GLU A 27 6.95 -22.10 -15.26
CA GLU A 27 7.48 -23.11 -14.34
C GLU A 27 6.42 -23.56 -13.33
N VAL A 28 5.70 -22.63 -12.71
CA VAL A 28 4.60 -22.94 -11.78
C VAL A 28 3.50 -23.76 -12.45
N TYR A 29 3.08 -23.38 -13.66
CA TYR A 29 2.05 -24.13 -14.40
C TYR A 29 2.52 -25.53 -14.81
N ARG A 30 3.77 -25.66 -15.25
CA ARG A 30 4.38 -26.96 -15.56
C ARG A 30 4.41 -27.85 -14.32
N ARG A 31 4.84 -27.31 -13.18
CA ARG A 31 4.89 -28.05 -11.92
C ARG A 31 3.50 -28.47 -11.43
N LEU A 32 2.51 -27.60 -11.55
CA LEU A 32 1.11 -27.95 -11.27
C LEU A 32 0.62 -29.07 -12.18
N ALA A 33 0.91 -29.00 -13.47
CA ALA A 33 0.54 -30.04 -14.44
C ALA A 33 1.16 -31.40 -14.10
N GLU A 34 2.44 -31.45 -13.72
CA GLU A 34 3.12 -32.66 -13.24
C GLU A 34 2.44 -33.26 -12.00
N LEU A 35 2.12 -32.41 -11.01
CA LEU A 35 1.41 -32.85 -9.81
C LEU A 35 0.02 -33.40 -10.15
N ILE A 36 -0.71 -32.76 -11.07
CA ILE A 36 -2.03 -33.22 -11.53
C ILE A 36 -1.94 -34.55 -12.32
N GLN A 37 -0.87 -34.76 -13.08
CA GLN A 37 -0.66 -36.02 -13.81
C GLN A 37 -0.30 -37.17 -12.88
N THR A 38 0.41 -36.90 -11.78
CA THR A 38 0.84 -37.91 -10.79
C THR A 38 -0.23 -38.28 -9.75
N HIS A 39 -1.35 -37.56 -9.68
CA HIS A 39 -2.47 -37.82 -8.76
C HIS A 39 -3.78 -38.02 -9.53
N ARG A 40 -4.76 -38.78 -9.02
CA ARG A 40 -6.01 -39.03 -9.76
C ARG A 40 -6.88 -37.78 -9.84
N THR A 41 -6.99 -37.09 -8.71
CA THR A 41 -7.85 -35.92 -8.56
C THR A 41 -7.14 -34.86 -7.71
N THR A 42 -6.98 -33.66 -8.26
CA THR A 42 -6.31 -32.53 -7.61
C THR A 42 -7.24 -31.33 -7.49
N LEU A 43 -7.26 -30.68 -6.32
CA LEU A 43 -7.87 -29.37 -6.19
C LEU A 43 -6.80 -28.29 -6.19
N VAL A 44 -6.97 -27.27 -7.02
CA VAL A 44 -6.05 -26.13 -7.08
C VAL A 44 -6.77 -24.91 -6.52
N PHE A 45 -6.45 -24.53 -5.29
CA PHE A 45 -7.01 -23.34 -4.67
C PHE A 45 -6.24 -22.08 -5.06
N VAL A 46 -6.99 -21.02 -5.32
CA VAL A 46 -6.49 -19.68 -5.62
C VAL A 46 -7.31 -18.64 -4.85
N ASN A 47 -6.74 -17.46 -4.62
CA ASN A 47 -7.39 -16.44 -3.80
C ASN A 47 -8.37 -15.52 -4.56
N THR A 48 -8.33 -15.50 -5.90
CA THR A 48 -9.17 -14.61 -6.70
C THR A 48 -9.81 -15.32 -7.88
N ARG A 49 -10.98 -14.83 -8.32
CA ARG A 49 -11.70 -15.35 -9.50
C ARG A 49 -10.85 -15.21 -10.77
N ARG A 50 -10.17 -14.07 -10.94
CA ARG A 50 -9.24 -13.83 -12.05
C ARG A 50 -8.12 -14.87 -12.11
N MET A 51 -7.53 -15.22 -10.95
CA MET A 51 -6.51 -16.25 -10.90
C MET A 51 -7.10 -17.63 -11.24
N ALA A 52 -8.32 -17.93 -10.82
CA ALA A 52 -8.97 -19.21 -11.11
C ALA A 52 -9.12 -19.42 -12.62
N GLU A 53 -9.60 -18.40 -13.33
CA GLU A 53 -9.74 -18.47 -14.80
C GLU A 53 -8.38 -18.54 -15.48
N ARG A 54 -7.40 -17.72 -15.06
CA ARG A 54 -6.05 -17.72 -15.64
C ARG A 54 -5.34 -19.06 -15.50
N VAL A 55 -5.37 -19.63 -14.30
CA VAL A 55 -4.73 -20.93 -14.03
C VAL A 55 -5.47 -22.04 -14.78
N THR A 56 -6.81 -21.99 -14.83
CA THR A 56 -7.61 -22.95 -15.60
C THR A 56 -7.27 -22.90 -17.09
N HIS A 57 -7.11 -21.71 -17.66
CA HIS A 57 -6.72 -21.52 -19.06
C HIS A 57 -5.39 -22.22 -19.37
N HIS A 58 -4.31 -21.85 -18.66
CA HIS A 58 -2.99 -22.43 -18.91
C HIS A 58 -2.91 -23.92 -18.60
N LEU A 59 -3.57 -24.40 -17.54
CA LEU A 59 -3.63 -25.83 -17.27
C LEU A 59 -4.44 -26.58 -18.34
N SER A 60 -5.47 -25.97 -18.93
CA SER A 60 -6.22 -26.55 -20.05
C SER A 60 -5.38 -26.66 -21.31
N GLU A 61 -4.47 -25.71 -21.56
CA GLU A 61 -3.50 -25.80 -22.67
C GLU A 61 -2.50 -26.96 -22.46
N LEU A 62 -2.04 -27.17 -21.23
CA LEU A 62 -1.06 -28.21 -20.90
C LEU A 62 -1.66 -29.62 -20.75
N LEU A 63 -2.88 -29.74 -20.24
CA LEU A 63 -3.52 -31.01 -19.86
C LEU A 63 -4.72 -31.40 -20.74
N GLY A 64 -5.20 -30.48 -21.57
CA GLY A 64 -6.43 -30.60 -22.35
C GLY A 64 -7.64 -29.99 -21.64
N ALA A 65 -8.52 -29.34 -22.42
CA ALA A 65 -9.69 -28.61 -21.93
C ALA A 65 -10.74 -29.45 -21.18
N ASP A 66 -10.73 -30.77 -21.40
CA ASP A 66 -11.63 -31.71 -20.73
C ASP A 66 -11.13 -32.16 -19.35
N ALA A 67 -9.84 -31.94 -19.03
CA ALA A 67 -9.20 -32.45 -17.83
C ALA A 67 -9.28 -31.48 -16.63
N VAL A 68 -9.42 -30.17 -16.87
CA VAL A 68 -9.39 -29.13 -15.84
C VAL A 68 -10.55 -28.16 -16.06
N THR A 69 -11.17 -27.68 -14.98
CA THR A 69 -12.14 -26.58 -15.06
C THR A 69 -12.06 -25.66 -13.84
N SER A 70 -12.69 -24.47 -13.93
CA SER A 70 -12.73 -23.50 -12.85
C SER A 70 -14.00 -23.64 -12.00
N HIS A 71 -13.91 -23.25 -10.73
CA HIS A 71 -15.04 -23.24 -9.79
C HIS A 71 -15.00 -22.02 -8.86
N HIS A 72 -15.94 -21.10 -9.06
CA HIS A 72 -16.08 -19.91 -8.21
C HIS A 72 -17.50 -19.36 -8.25
N GLY A 73 -17.84 -18.49 -7.29
CA GLY A 73 -19.22 -18.00 -7.08
C GLY A 73 -19.84 -17.19 -8.23
N SER A 74 -19.04 -16.76 -9.21
CA SER A 74 -19.56 -16.10 -10.42
C SER A 74 -20.11 -17.09 -11.46
N LEU A 75 -19.78 -18.37 -11.38
CA LEU A 75 -20.37 -19.38 -12.26
C LEU A 75 -21.80 -19.71 -11.81
N SER A 76 -22.68 -19.98 -12.78
CA SER A 76 -24.04 -20.41 -12.49
C SER A 76 -24.06 -21.69 -11.62
N ALA A 77 -25.11 -21.84 -10.79
CA ALA A 77 -25.25 -23.03 -9.95
C ALA A 77 -25.26 -24.34 -10.75
N LYS A 78 -25.79 -24.30 -11.99
CA LYS A 78 -25.79 -25.44 -12.90
C LYS A 78 -24.37 -25.84 -13.32
N LEU A 79 -23.55 -24.87 -13.76
CA LEU A 79 -22.16 -25.14 -14.16
C LEU A 79 -21.30 -25.60 -12.98
N ARG A 80 -21.52 -25.02 -11.79
CA ARG A 80 -20.83 -25.46 -10.57
C ARG A 80 -21.15 -26.91 -10.21
N LEU A 81 -22.43 -27.26 -10.19
CA LEU A 81 -22.86 -28.64 -9.92
C LEU A 81 -22.33 -29.61 -10.98
N GLU A 82 -22.33 -29.23 -12.25
CA GLU A 82 -21.77 -30.04 -13.33
C GLU A 82 -20.27 -30.27 -13.15
N ALA A 83 -19.50 -29.24 -12.76
CA ALA A 83 -18.09 -29.40 -12.45
C ALA A 83 -17.84 -30.31 -11.23
N GLU A 84 -18.64 -30.17 -10.17
CA GLU A 84 -18.60 -31.05 -9.00
C GLU A 84 -18.89 -32.52 -9.38
N ASP A 85 -19.93 -32.76 -10.20
CA ASP A 85 -20.31 -34.11 -10.63
C ASP A 85 -19.28 -34.73 -11.57
N ARG A 86 -18.71 -33.97 -12.50
CA ARG A 86 -17.63 -34.41 -13.39
C ARG A 86 -16.39 -34.82 -12.59
N LEU A 87 -16.05 -34.06 -11.54
CA LEU A 87 -14.95 -34.40 -10.63
C LEU A 87 -15.24 -35.71 -9.89
N LYS A 88 -16.44 -35.89 -9.34
CA LYS A 88 -16.87 -37.12 -8.65
C LYS A 88 -16.83 -38.36 -9.55
N ARG A 89 -17.19 -38.20 -10.83
CA ARG A 89 -17.15 -39.29 -11.83
C ARG A 89 -15.73 -39.60 -12.33
N GLY A 90 -14.73 -38.80 -11.94
CA GLY A 90 -13.35 -38.95 -12.41
C GLY A 90 -13.12 -38.49 -13.84
N GLU A 91 -14.06 -37.71 -14.40
CA GLU A 91 -13.94 -37.11 -15.74
C GLU A 91 -13.00 -35.90 -15.74
N LEU A 92 -12.82 -35.27 -14.58
CA LEU A 92 -11.85 -34.19 -14.36
C LEU A 92 -10.67 -34.69 -13.53
N ARG A 93 -9.47 -34.29 -13.94
CA ARG A 93 -8.22 -34.52 -13.20
C ARG A 93 -7.97 -33.41 -12.19
N ALA A 94 -8.38 -32.19 -12.49
CA ALA A 94 -8.26 -31.08 -11.57
C ALA A 94 -9.43 -30.09 -11.61
N LEU A 95 -9.64 -29.42 -10.49
CA LEU A 95 -10.62 -28.34 -10.35
C LEU A 95 -9.92 -27.14 -9.71
N VAL A 96 -9.91 -26.00 -10.40
CA VAL A 96 -9.29 -24.76 -9.93
C VAL A 96 -10.35 -23.91 -9.23
N ALA A 97 -10.22 -23.69 -7.93
CA ALA A 97 -11.29 -23.13 -7.12
C ALA A 97 -10.86 -21.95 -6.24
N THR A 98 -11.82 -21.07 -5.98
CA THR A 98 -11.73 -20.09 -4.88
C THR A 98 -12.28 -20.70 -3.57
N ALA A 99 -12.63 -19.88 -2.58
CA ALA A 99 -13.27 -20.33 -1.33
C ALA A 99 -14.61 -21.10 -1.53
N SER A 100 -15.16 -21.14 -2.76
CA SER A 100 -16.39 -21.86 -3.08
C SER A 100 -16.36 -23.36 -2.81
N LEU A 101 -15.18 -24.00 -2.73
CA LEU A 101 -15.04 -25.42 -2.36
C LEU A 101 -14.38 -25.61 -0.99
N GLU A 102 -14.19 -24.54 -0.21
CA GLU A 102 -13.50 -24.59 1.07
C GLU A 102 -14.30 -25.38 2.13
N LEU A 103 -15.63 -25.19 2.16
CA LEU A 103 -16.52 -25.70 3.22
C LEU A 103 -17.43 -26.87 2.80
N GLY A 104 -17.43 -27.94 3.62
CA GLY A 104 -18.46 -28.98 3.81
C GLY A 104 -18.97 -29.84 2.64
N ILE A 105 -18.77 -29.46 1.38
CA ILE A 105 -19.31 -30.21 0.23
C ILE A 105 -18.60 -31.54 0.03
N ASP A 106 -19.37 -32.60 -0.23
CA ASP A 106 -18.87 -33.87 -0.70
C ASP A 106 -18.58 -33.74 -2.20
N ILE A 107 -17.30 -33.71 -2.56
CA ILE A 107 -16.79 -33.58 -3.93
C ILE A 107 -16.06 -34.85 -4.40
N GLY A 108 -16.23 -35.97 -3.67
CA GLY A 108 -15.55 -37.23 -3.96
C GLY A 108 -14.14 -37.33 -3.37
N SER A 109 -13.36 -38.30 -3.84
CA SER A 109 -11.99 -38.55 -3.39
C SER A 109 -11.01 -37.61 -4.08
N VAL A 110 -10.50 -36.63 -3.34
CA VAL A 110 -9.40 -35.77 -3.77
C VAL A 110 -8.10 -36.32 -3.18
N ASP A 111 -7.06 -36.48 -3.99
CA ASP A 111 -5.78 -37.04 -3.53
C ASP A 111 -4.81 -35.94 -3.09
N LEU A 112 -4.87 -34.78 -3.75
CA LEU A 112 -3.94 -33.67 -3.58
C LEU A 112 -4.66 -32.32 -3.58
N VAL A 113 -4.22 -31.43 -2.71
CA VAL A 113 -4.56 -30.01 -2.76
C VAL A 113 -3.31 -29.19 -3.10
N CYS A 114 -3.39 -28.36 -4.13
CA CYS A 114 -2.40 -27.33 -4.44
C CYS A 114 -2.98 -25.97 -4.06
N GLN A 115 -2.21 -25.11 -3.39
CA GLN A 115 -2.62 -23.77 -3.00
C GLN A 115 -1.66 -22.76 -3.63
N LEU A 116 -2.16 -21.89 -4.52
CA LEU A 116 -1.37 -20.81 -5.11
C LEU A 116 -1.48 -19.54 -4.27
N GLY A 117 -0.34 -19.07 -3.80
CA GLY A 117 -0.16 -17.98 -2.86
C GLY A 117 -0.59 -18.32 -1.44
N SER A 118 -0.22 -17.48 -0.49
CA SER A 118 -0.63 -17.64 0.91
C SER A 118 -2.16 -17.55 1.07
N THR A 119 -2.74 -18.35 1.97
CA THR A 119 -4.16 -18.26 2.33
C THR A 119 -4.49 -17.06 3.20
N ARG A 120 -3.47 -16.37 3.73
CA ARG A 120 -3.58 -15.26 4.70
C ARG A 120 -4.23 -15.66 6.05
N SER A 121 -4.72 -16.90 6.19
CA SER A 121 -5.32 -17.48 7.40
C SER A 121 -4.87 -18.94 7.57
N ILE A 122 -4.52 -19.31 8.81
CA ILE A 122 -4.11 -20.66 9.20
C ILE A 122 -5.29 -21.64 9.06
N ALA A 123 -6.47 -21.23 9.53
CA ALA A 123 -7.69 -22.03 9.47
C ALA A 123 -8.12 -22.31 8.03
N THR A 124 -8.01 -21.34 7.12
CA THR A 124 -8.33 -21.55 5.70
C THR A 124 -7.39 -22.56 5.04
N LEU A 125 -6.08 -22.51 5.31
CA LEU A 125 -5.17 -23.54 4.78
C LEU A 125 -5.56 -24.93 5.29
N PHE A 126 -5.84 -25.04 6.60
CA PHE A 126 -6.23 -26.29 7.21
C PHE A 126 -7.52 -26.86 6.60
N GLN A 127 -8.53 -26.01 6.36
CA GLN A 127 -9.78 -26.43 5.72
C GLN A 127 -9.57 -26.85 4.26
N ARG A 128 -8.78 -26.09 3.49
CA ARG A 128 -8.47 -26.39 2.08
C ARG A 128 -7.70 -27.69 1.93
N VAL A 129 -6.61 -27.87 2.67
CA VAL A 129 -5.82 -29.12 2.61
C VAL A 129 -6.61 -30.29 3.17
N GLY A 130 -7.46 -30.06 4.16
CA GLY A 130 -8.37 -31.07 4.71
C GLY A 130 -9.29 -31.74 3.66
N ARG A 131 -9.43 -31.15 2.46
CA ARG A 131 -10.14 -31.76 1.33
C ARG A 131 -9.41 -32.93 0.71
N ALA A 132 -8.08 -32.95 0.75
CA ALA A 132 -7.30 -34.10 0.32
C ALA A 132 -7.50 -35.28 1.28
N GLU A 133 -7.69 -36.46 0.71
CA GLU A 133 -7.81 -37.73 1.41
C GLU A 133 -8.82 -37.66 2.57
N HIS A 134 -9.98 -37.03 2.35
CA HIS A 134 -11.02 -36.79 3.36
C HIS A 134 -11.77 -38.09 3.76
N LYS A 135 -11.03 -39.05 4.31
CA LYS A 135 -11.48 -40.34 4.84
C LYS A 135 -10.81 -40.60 6.20
N ARG A 136 -11.44 -41.42 7.05
CA ARG A 136 -10.89 -41.77 8.36
C ARG A 136 -9.53 -42.46 8.19
N GLY A 137 -8.49 -41.93 8.81
CA GLY A 137 -7.11 -42.43 8.69
C GLY A 137 -6.38 -42.03 7.41
N GLY A 138 -6.98 -41.23 6.52
CA GLY A 138 -6.27 -40.67 5.37
C GLY A 138 -5.24 -39.61 5.79
N LEU A 139 -4.18 -39.45 5.00
CA LEU A 139 -3.12 -38.46 5.16
C LEU A 139 -3.36 -37.31 4.15
N PRO A 140 -3.97 -36.18 4.55
CA PRO A 140 -4.19 -35.06 3.64
C PRO A 140 -2.87 -34.51 3.12
N LYS A 141 -2.80 -34.35 1.80
CA LYS A 141 -1.62 -33.88 1.09
C LYS A 141 -1.85 -32.49 0.51
N GLY A 142 -0.95 -31.56 0.82
CA GLY A 142 -0.99 -30.16 0.40
C GLY A 142 0.35 -29.71 -0.20
N ARG A 143 0.30 -28.95 -1.30
CA ARG A 143 1.47 -28.26 -1.88
C ARG A 143 1.17 -26.78 -2.02
N ILE A 144 2.05 -25.92 -1.50
CA ILE A 144 1.86 -24.47 -1.50
C ILE A 144 2.86 -23.83 -2.46
N PHE A 145 2.37 -22.93 -3.32
CA PHE A 145 3.14 -22.22 -4.33
C PHE A 145 3.17 -20.73 -3.99
N PRO A 146 4.20 -20.23 -3.31
CA PRO A 146 4.32 -18.80 -3.01
C PRO A 146 4.50 -17.99 -4.31
N LEU A 147 3.91 -16.80 -4.35
CA LEU A 147 3.92 -15.95 -5.55
C LEU A 147 4.92 -14.80 -5.47
N SER A 148 5.70 -14.73 -4.40
CA SER A 148 6.75 -13.74 -4.14
C SER A 148 7.64 -14.18 -2.98
N ARG A 149 8.72 -13.44 -2.72
CA ARG A 149 9.61 -13.69 -1.57
C ARG A 149 8.91 -13.44 -0.22
N ASP A 150 8.09 -12.40 -0.11
CA ASP A 150 7.32 -12.15 1.11
C ASP A 150 6.26 -13.23 1.33
N GLU A 151 5.57 -13.68 0.27
CA GLU A 151 4.66 -14.82 0.37
C GLU A 151 5.38 -16.12 0.69
N LEU A 152 6.63 -16.32 0.25
CA LEU A 152 7.44 -17.49 0.63
C LEU A 152 7.70 -17.51 2.14
N VAL A 153 8.11 -16.39 2.73
CA VAL A 153 8.29 -16.26 4.19
C VAL A 153 6.97 -16.50 4.92
N GLU A 154 5.87 -15.95 4.41
CA GLU A 154 4.55 -16.17 4.98
C GLU A 154 4.07 -17.62 4.88
N CYS A 155 4.27 -18.29 3.74
CA CYS A 155 3.90 -19.70 3.56
C CYS A 155 4.71 -20.60 4.49
N LEU A 156 5.98 -20.28 4.75
CA LEU A 156 6.81 -21.00 5.71
C LEU A 156 6.25 -20.86 7.14
N ALA A 157 5.95 -19.62 7.57
CA ALA A 157 5.34 -19.37 8.88
C ALA A 157 3.97 -20.05 9.02
N LEU A 158 3.17 -20.03 7.95
CA LEU A 158 1.87 -20.69 7.87
C LEU A 158 1.98 -22.22 8.05
N LEU A 159 2.93 -22.87 7.38
CA LEU A 159 3.19 -24.30 7.57
C LEU A 159 3.67 -24.62 8.97
N ASP A 160 4.53 -23.79 9.55
CA ASP A 160 5.00 -23.95 10.93
C ASP A 160 3.84 -23.85 11.93
N CYS A 161 2.95 -22.87 11.80
CA CYS A 161 1.72 -22.77 12.60
C CYS A 161 0.87 -24.04 12.51
N VAL A 162 0.66 -24.55 11.29
CA VAL A 162 -0.09 -25.81 11.08
C VAL A 162 0.63 -27.01 11.71
N ARG A 163 1.97 -27.05 11.71
CA ARG A 163 2.83 -28.05 12.38
C ARG A 163 2.94 -27.88 13.89
N ARG A 164 2.63 -26.70 14.45
CA ARG A 164 2.47 -26.48 15.90
C ARG A 164 1.05 -26.68 16.41
N GLY A 165 0.07 -26.57 15.53
CA GLY A 165 -1.35 -26.81 15.84
C GLY A 165 -2.07 -25.52 16.22
N ASP A 166 -1.50 -24.39 15.81
CA ASP A 166 -2.06 -23.07 16.02
C ASP A 166 -3.24 -22.87 15.07
N LEU A 167 -4.20 -22.05 15.50
CA LEU A 167 -5.38 -21.67 14.71
C LEU A 167 -5.67 -20.20 14.95
N ASP A 168 -6.27 -19.56 13.94
CA ASP A 168 -6.70 -18.18 14.05
C ASP A 168 -7.83 -18.02 15.07
N ARG A 169 -7.86 -16.88 15.76
CA ARG A 169 -8.99 -16.54 16.63
C ARG A 169 -10.22 -16.21 15.79
N LEU A 170 -11.35 -16.85 16.12
CA LEU A 170 -12.64 -16.49 15.55
C LEU A 170 -13.13 -15.17 16.15
N LEU A 171 -13.26 -14.14 15.31
CA LEU A 171 -13.88 -12.86 15.67
C LEU A 171 -15.35 -12.85 15.23
N ILE A 172 -16.26 -12.74 16.19
CA ILE A 172 -17.70 -12.61 15.92
C ILE A 172 -18.07 -11.12 16.04
N PRO A 173 -18.58 -10.48 14.97
CA PRO A 173 -19.00 -9.08 15.02
C PRO A 173 -20.02 -8.83 16.14
N GLU A 174 -19.81 -7.77 16.92
CA GLU A 174 -20.76 -7.37 17.95
C GLU A 174 -21.78 -6.38 17.39
N LYS A 175 -23.04 -6.49 17.83
CA LYS A 175 -24.05 -5.43 17.68
C LYS A 175 -24.28 -4.90 16.26
N ALA A 176 -24.14 -5.73 15.22
CA ALA A 176 -24.43 -5.34 13.83
C ALA A 176 -25.88 -4.80 13.68
N LEU A 177 -26.02 -3.47 13.66
CA LEU A 177 -27.29 -2.74 13.79
C LEU A 177 -28.14 -2.80 12.52
N ASP A 178 -27.52 -2.93 11.37
CA ASP A 178 -28.16 -3.08 10.08
C ASP A 178 -28.82 -4.47 9.94
N VAL A 179 -28.13 -5.54 10.38
CA VAL A 179 -28.69 -6.89 10.49
C VAL A 179 -29.77 -6.93 11.57
N LEU A 180 -29.57 -6.24 12.69
CA LEU A 180 -30.61 -6.11 13.72
C LEU A 180 -31.87 -5.45 13.15
N ALA A 181 -31.71 -4.38 12.39
CA ALA A 181 -32.83 -3.69 11.74
C ALA A 181 -33.59 -4.64 10.79
N GLN A 182 -32.88 -5.42 9.98
CA GLN A 182 -33.46 -6.44 9.12
C GLN A 182 -34.29 -7.46 9.90
N GLN A 183 -33.73 -8.00 10.99
CA GLN A 183 -34.37 -9.04 11.80
C GLN A 183 -35.58 -8.51 12.59
N ILE A 184 -35.52 -7.27 13.09
CA ILE A 184 -36.67 -6.62 13.74
C ILE A 184 -37.83 -6.47 12.74
N VAL A 185 -37.56 -6.04 11.51
CA VAL A 185 -38.59 -5.91 10.48
C VAL A 185 -39.19 -7.29 10.14
N ALA A 186 -38.35 -8.33 10.02
CA ALA A 186 -38.82 -9.69 9.76
C ALA A 186 -39.69 -10.24 10.91
N ALA A 187 -39.25 -10.07 12.17
CA ALA A 187 -39.98 -10.53 13.35
C ALA A 187 -41.35 -9.83 13.48
N THR A 188 -41.37 -8.50 13.40
CA THR A 188 -42.61 -7.70 13.50
C THR A 188 -43.55 -7.87 12.30
N SER A 189 -43.03 -8.30 11.14
CA SER A 189 -43.84 -8.64 9.97
C SER A 189 -44.47 -10.03 10.06
N SER A 190 -43.97 -10.88 10.96
CA SER A 190 -44.47 -12.24 11.18
C SER A 190 -45.56 -12.26 12.26
N GLU A 191 -45.39 -11.47 13.32
CA GLU A 191 -46.36 -11.32 14.41
C GLU A 191 -46.18 -9.99 15.17
N ASP A 192 -47.13 -9.66 16.05
CA ASP A 192 -47.06 -8.50 16.95
C ASP A 192 -46.12 -8.78 18.13
N TRP A 193 -45.18 -7.87 18.39
CA TRP A 193 -44.23 -8.00 19.49
C TRP A 193 -44.47 -7.00 20.61
N ASP A 194 -44.25 -7.46 21.85
CA ASP A 194 -43.99 -6.58 22.99
C ASP A 194 -42.54 -6.08 22.92
N GLU A 195 -42.34 -4.76 23.06
CA GLU A 195 -41.03 -4.14 22.85
C GLU A 195 -39.96 -4.67 23.79
N ALA A 196 -40.30 -4.92 25.07
CA ALA A 196 -39.36 -5.45 26.05
C ALA A 196 -39.03 -6.92 25.79
N LYS A 197 -40.03 -7.74 25.43
CA LYS A 197 -39.79 -9.15 25.08
C LYS A 197 -38.92 -9.31 23.84
N LEU A 198 -39.12 -8.47 22.82
CA LEU A 198 -38.28 -8.49 21.62
C LEU A 198 -36.82 -8.12 21.95
N PHE A 199 -36.61 -7.13 22.82
CA PHE A 199 -35.27 -6.77 23.28
C PHE A 199 -34.57 -7.93 23.99
N GLU A 200 -35.25 -8.63 24.90
CA GLU A 200 -34.67 -9.80 25.60
C GLU A 200 -34.39 -10.97 24.64
N LEU A 201 -35.27 -11.21 23.68
CA LEU A 201 -35.02 -12.21 22.64
C LEU A 201 -33.77 -11.87 21.83
N VAL A 202 -33.63 -10.62 21.38
CA VAL A 202 -32.44 -10.16 20.65
C VAL A 202 -31.17 -10.37 21.48
N ARG A 203 -31.18 -10.01 22.77
CA ARG A 203 -30.03 -10.16 23.67
C ARG A 203 -29.64 -11.61 23.97
N SER A 204 -30.55 -12.56 23.76
CA SER A 204 -30.23 -13.99 23.87
C SER A 204 -29.27 -14.48 22.78
N ALA A 205 -29.16 -13.76 21.65
CA ALA A 205 -28.19 -14.06 20.61
C ALA A 205 -26.81 -13.49 20.94
N TRP A 206 -25.75 -14.30 20.76
CA TRP A 206 -24.38 -13.95 21.14
C TRP A 206 -23.92 -12.57 20.62
N PRO A 207 -24.11 -12.18 19.34
CA PRO A 207 -23.70 -10.87 18.85
C PRO A 207 -24.33 -9.67 19.57
N TYR A 208 -25.52 -9.84 20.16
CA TYR A 208 -26.32 -8.77 20.77
C TYR A 208 -26.41 -8.85 22.29
N ARG A 209 -25.67 -9.75 22.94
CA ARG A 209 -25.66 -9.92 24.41
C ARG A 209 -25.39 -8.61 25.19
N ASN A 210 -24.53 -7.77 24.61
CA ASN A 210 -24.12 -6.46 25.13
C ASN A 210 -24.89 -5.27 24.51
N LEU A 211 -26.00 -5.53 23.79
CA LEU A 211 -26.82 -4.48 23.21
C LEU A 211 -27.53 -3.69 24.32
N THR A 212 -27.34 -2.37 24.33
CA THR A 212 -28.01 -1.49 25.29
C THR A 212 -29.44 -1.19 24.87
N ARG A 213 -30.28 -0.81 25.84
CA ARG A 213 -31.66 -0.41 25.58
C ARG A 213 -31.71 0.82 24.67
N GLU A 214 -30.83 1.81 24.87
CA GLU A 214 -30.80 3.01 24.03
C GLU A 214 -30.45 2.68 22.57
N GLN A 215 -29.50 1.78 22.33
CA GLN A 215 -29.14 1.35 20.98
C GLN A 215 -30.32 0.63 20.31
N PHE A 216 -30.96 -0.30 21.00
CA PHE A 216 -32.15 -0.98 20.48
C PHE A 216 -33.28 0.02 20.14
N GLU A 217 -33.57 0.94 21.05
CA GLU A 217 -34.59 1.97 20.83
C GLU A 217 -34.25 2.91 19.68
N SER A 218 -32.98 3.22 19.45
CA SER A 218 -32.54 4.03 18.31
C SER A 218 -32.85 3.35 16.96
N VAL A 219 -32.67 2.03 16.88
CA VAL A 219 -33.01 1.23 15.68
C VAL A 219 -34.53 1.16 15.50
N ILE A 220 -35.27 0.91 16.59
CA ILE A 220 -36.75 0.93 16.56
C ILE A 220 -37.27 2.29 16.08
N LYS A 221 -36.72 3.38 16.60
CA LYS A 221 -37.10 4.75 16.20
C LYS A 221 -36.85 4.97 14.71
N MET A 222 -35.66 4.62 14.21
CA MET A 222 -35.32 4.71 12.79
C MET A 222 -36.30 3.91 11.91
N LEU A 223 -36.65 2.68 12.30
CA LEU A 223 -37.58 1.85 11.54
C LEU A 223 -39.03 2.35 11.60
N ALA A 224 -39.45 2.97 12.70
CA ALA A 224 -40.81 3.45 12.94
C ALA A 224 -41.10 4.84 12.34
N GLU A 225 -40.10 5.71 12.38
CA GLU A 225 -40.16 7.09 11.91
C GLU A 225 -39.62 7.27 10.49
N GLY A 226 -38.95 6.27 9.92
CA GLY A 226 -38.26 6.34 8.64
C GLY A 226 -36.78 6.70 8.82
N PHE A 227 -35.99 6.47 7.77
CA PHE A 227 -34.53 6.59 7.83
C PHE A 227 -34.01 8.03 7.75
N SER A 228 -34.86 9.02 7.42
CA SER A 228 -34.51 10.44 7.49
C SER A 228 -35.71 11.25 7.97
N THR A 229 -35.51 12.03 9.03
CA THR A 229 -36.55 12.88 9.61
C THR A 229 -37.02 13.97 8.64
N LYS A 230 -36.14 14.46 7.75
CA LYS A 230 -36.45 15.47 6.71
C LYS A 230 -37.49 14.97 5.69
N ARG A 231 -37.58 13.66 5.46
CA ARG A 231 -38.56 13.04 4.54
C ARG A 231 -39.84 12.57 5.25
N GLY A 232 -39.94 12.82 6.57
CA GLY A 232 -41.03 12.34 7.43
C GLY A 232 -41.09 10.80 7.50
N ARG A 233 -42.26 10.25 7.84
CA ARG A 233 -42.49 8.79 7.99
C ARG A 233 -42.53 8.00 6.67
N ARG A 234 -42.02 8.58 5.58
CA ARG A 234 -41.87 7.89 4.29
C ARG A 234 -40.81 6.81 4.47
N SER A 235 -41.10 5.60 3.99
CA SER A 235 -40.24 4.40 4.15
C SER A 235 -40.14 3.80 5.56
N ALA A 236 -40.98 4.20 6.52
CA ALA A 236 -41.08 3.49 7.80
C ALA A 236 -41.57 2.04 7.57
N LEU A 237 -40.90 1.08 8.20
CA LEU A 237 -41.15 -0.35 8.02
C LEU A 237 -41.95 -0.96 9.18
N ILE A 238 -41.90 -0.33 10.36
CA ILE A 238 -42.65 -0.78 11.53
C ILE A 238 -43.58 0.31 12.06
N HIS A 239 -44.61 -0.12 12.77
CA HIS A 239 -45.48 0.71 13.57
C HIS A 239 -45.13 0.49 15.04
N ARG A 240 -44.76 1.56 15.74
CA ARG A 240 -44.48 1.57 17.18
C ARG A 240 -45.63 2.24 17.92
N ASP A 241 -46.31 1.47 18.74
CA ASP A 241 -47.25 1.96 19.73
C ASP A 241 -46.52 2.11 21.06
N ALA A 242 -46.01 3.31 21.33
CA ALA A 242 -45.25 3.60 22.54
C ALA A 242 -46.13 3.59 23.81
N VAL A 243 -47.46 3.75 23.67
CA VAL A 243 -48.39 3.75 24.81
C VAL A 243 -48.59 2.34 25.32
N ASN A 244 -48.83 1.39 24.41
CA ASN A 244 -49.05 -0.01 24.75
C ASN A 244 -47.77 -0.87 24.67
N GLN A 245 -46.63 -0.25 24.33
CA GLN A 245 -45.32 -0.89 24.15
C GLN A 245 -45.34 -2.04 23.12
N ARG A 246 -46.02 -1.80 21.99
CA ARG A 246 -46.21 -2.80 20.92
C ARG A 246 -45.53 -2.40 19.62
N LEU A 247 -44.98 -3.40 18.94
CA LEU A 247 -44.34 -3.28 17.63
C LEU A 247 -45.06 -4.16 16.62
N ARG A 248 -45.38 -3.58 15.45
CA ARG A 248 -46.08 -4.28 14.35
C ARG A 248 -45.43 -3.96 13.01
N GLY A 249 -45.39 -4.90 12.08
CA GLY A 249 -44.96 -4.65 10.71
C GLY A 249 -45.95 -3.74 9.96
N ARG A 250 -45.43 -2.78 9.19
CA ARG A 250 -46.28 -1.99 8.27
C ARG A 250 -46.56 -2.76 6.97
N ARG A 251 -47.57 -2.30 6.23
CA ARG A 251 -47.90 -2.85 4.90
C ARG A 251 -46.67 -2.78 3.99
N GLY A 252 -46.29 -3.92 3.41
CA GLY A 252 -45.14 -4.06 2.52
C GLY A 252 -43.83 -4.46 3.20
N ALA A 253 -43.71 -4.31 4.52
CA ALA A 253 -42.49 -4.64 5.27
C ALA A 253 -42.08 -6.12 5.13
N ARG A 254 -43.07 -7.04 5.17
CA ARG A 254 -42.87 -8.47 4.96
C ARG A 254 -42.22 -8.78 3.61
N LEU A 255 -42.69 -8.15 2.53
CA LEU A 255 -42.17 -8.40 1.18
C LEU A 255 -40.73 -7.89 1.05
N VAL A 256 -40.44 -6.71 1.60
CA VAL A 256 -39.09 -6.13 1.61
C VAL A 256 -38.12 -7.02 2.39
N ALA A 257 -38.52 -7.53 3.56
CA ALA A 257 -37.69 -8.44 4.35
C ALA A 257 -37.39 -9.76 3.60
N LEU A 258 -38.41 -10.41 3.04
CA LEU A 258 -38.26 -11.68 2.31
C LEU A 258 -37.40 -11.55 1.05
N THR A 259 -37.47 -10.41 0.36
CA THR A 259 -36.71 -10.17 -0.89
C THR A 259 -35.36 -9.48 -0.67
N SER A 260 -34.95 -9.26 0.58
CA SER A 260 -33.70 -8.55 0.90
C SER A 260 -32.42 -9.32 0.56
N GLY A 261 -32.49 -10.65 0.45
CA GLY A 261 -31.33 -11.50 0.16
C GLY A 261 -30.40 -11.74 1.36
N GLY A 262 -30.80 -11.35 2.58
CA GLY A 262 -30.06 -11.64 3.81
C GLY A 262 -28.92 -10.65 4.09
N ALA A 263 -27.83 -11.15 4.68
CA ALA A 263 -26.69 -10.34 5.13
C ALA A 263 -25.55 -10.23 4.11
N ILE A 264 -25.57 -11.02 3.02
CA ILE A 264 -24.55 -10.93 1.96
C ILE A 264 -24.80 -9.65 1.15
N PRO A 265 -23.82 -8.75 1.02
CA PRO A 265 -23.97 -7.52 0.24
C PRO A 265 -24.13 -7.81 -1.26
N ASP A 266 -24.78 -6.89 -1.97
CA ASP A 266 -24.92 -6.96 -3.43
C ASP A 266 -23.76 -6.19 -4.09
N ASN A 267 -22.93 -6.90 -4.86
CA ASN A 267 -21.74 -6.33 -5.52
C ASN A 267 -22.03 -5.77 -6.91
N ALA A 268 -23.30 -5.69 -7.32
CA ALA A 268 -23.71 -5.13 -8.61
C ALA A 268 -23.15 -5.85 -9.86
N ASP A 269 -22.68 -7.09 -9.72
CA ASP A 269 -22.17 -7.88 -10.85
C ASP A 269 -23.22 -7.98 -11.99
N TYR A 270 -22.76 -7.88 -13.24
CA TYR A 270 -23.58 -8.04 -14.45
C TYR A 270 -23.81 -9.51 -14.75
N ARG A 271 -25.03 -9.85 -15.15
CA ARG A 271 -25.39 -11.23 -15.55
C ARG A 271 -24.94 -11.49 -16.98
N VAL A 272 -24.23 -12.60 -17.21
CA VAL A 272 -23.85 -13.08 -18.54
C VAL A 272 -24.93 -14.05 -19.04
N ILE A 273 -25.54 -13.72 -20.17
CA ILE A 273 -26.64 -14.49 -20.78
C ILE A 273 -26.27 -14.90 -22.21
N LEU A 274 -26.34 -16.20 -22.49
CA LEU A 274 -26.07 -16.79 -23.80
C LEU A 274 -27.27 -16.67 -24.75
N GLU A 275 -27.06 -16.02 -25.89
CA GLU A 275 -28.00 -15.95 -27.00
C GLU A 275 -27.80 -17.11 -28.00
N PRO A 276 -28.87 -17.61 -28.66
CA PRO A 276 -30.29 -17.22 -28.53
C PRO A 276 -31.02 -17.97 -27.40
N SER A 277 -30.31 -18.81 -26.64
CA SER A 277 -30.91 -19.72 -25.65
C SER A 277 -31.47 -19.04 -24.40
N GLU A 278 -31.17 -17.76 -24.18
CA GLU A 278 -31.37 -17.01 -22.94
C GLU A 278 -30.81 -17.71 -21.68
N THR A 279 -29.80 -18.56 -21.85
CA THR A 279 -29.21 -19.32 -20.74
C THR A 279 -28.30 -18.43 -19.89
N PHE A 280 -28.50 -18.42 -18.57
CA PHE A 280 -27.61 -17.73 -17.64
C PHE A 280 -26.31 -18.52 -17.43
N VAL A 281 -25.18 -17.92 -17.79
CA VAL A 281 -23.85 -18.56 -17.72
C VAL A 281 -23.16 -18.25 -16.39
N GLY A 282 -23.20 -16.99 -15.97
CA GLY A 282 -22.54 -16.53 -14.75
C GLY A 282 -22.57 -15.01 -14.61
N THR A 283 -21.65 -14.45 -13.83
CA THR A 283 -21.55 -13.00 -13.60
C THR A 283 -20.14 -12.45 -13.83
N VAL A 284 -20.07 -11.21 -14.29
CA VAL A 284 -18.83 -10.42 -14.40
C VAL A 284 -18.97 -9.13 -13.61
N ASN A 285 -17.85 -8.52 -13.23
CA ASN A 285 -17.88 -7.24 -12.52
C ASN A 285 -18.51 -6.13 -13.37
N GLU A 286 -19.14 -5.14 -12.73
CA GLU A 286 -19.78 -3.99 -13.40
C GLU A 286 -18.78 -3.20 -14.24
N ASP A 287 -17.61 -2.86 -13.70
CA ASP A 287 -16.64 -2.01 -14.39
C ASP A 287 -16.08 -2.73 -15.62
N PHE A 288 -15.79 -4.03 -15.51
CA PHE A 288 -15.43 -4.85 -16.67
C PHE A 288 -16.53 -4.83 -17.74
N ALA A 289 -17.79 -4.99 -17.36
CA ALA A 289 -18.89 -5.00 -18.30
C ALA A 289 -19.13 -3.63 -18.96
N VAL A 290 -18.86 -2.53 -18.26
CA VAL A 290 -19.04 -1.15 -18.76
C VAL A 290 -17.90 -0.73 -19.69
N GLU A 291 -16.67 -1.15 -19.39
CA GLU A 291 -15.49 -0.86 -20.21
C GLU A 291 -15.41 -1.75 -21.47
N SER A 292 -16.13 -2.88 -21.48
CA SER A 292 -16.16 -3.80 -22.63
C SER A 292 -17.00 -3.28 -23.79
N LEU A 293 -16.64 -3.68 -25.01
CA LEU A 293 -17.34 -3.37 -26.25
C LEU A 293 -18.00 -4.60 -26.87
N ALA A 294 -18.97 -4.36 -27.75
CA ALA A 294 -19.52 -5.44 -28.60
C ALA A 294 -18.42 -5.95 -29.55
N GLY A 295 -18.25 -7.27 -29.59
CA GLY A 295 -17.17 -7.94 -30.31
C GLY A 295 -16.04 -8.44 -29.39
N ASP A 296 -15.89 -7.88 -28.19
CA ASP A 296 -14.88 -8.32 -27.24
C ASP A 296 -15.12 -9.76 -26.79
N ILE A 297 -14.04 -10.50 -26.56
CA ILE A 297 -14.07 -11.91 -26.21
C ILE A 297 -13.45 -12.08 -24.83
N PHE A 298 -14.17 -12.73 -23.94
CA PHE A 298 -13.69 -12.97 -22.58
C PHE A 298 -13.91 -14.41 -22.13
N GLN A 299 -13.09 -14.85 -21.18
CA GLN A 299 -13.20 -16.17 -20.60
C GLN A 299 -14.10 -16.17 -19.37
N LEU A 300 -14.99 -17.15 -19.28
CA LEU A 300 -15.75 -17.46 -18.08
C LEU A 300 -15.96 -18.98 -18.02
N GLY A 301 -15.31 -19.64 -17.06
CA GLY A 301 -15.13 -21.08 -17.07
C GLY A 301 -14.11 -21.54 -18.12
N ASN A 302 -14.41 -22.66 -18.78
CA ASN A 302 -13.60 -23.21 -19.86
C ASN A 302 -13.96 -22.66 -21.24
N ALA A 303 -14.92 -21.74 -21.32
CA ALA A 303 -15.46 -21.23 -22.57
C ALA A 303 -15.09 -19.76 -22.80
N SER A 304 -14.81 -19.44 -24.06
CA SER A 304 -14.67 -18.07 -24.55
C SER A 304 -16.01 -17.56 -25.04
N TRP A 305 -16.42 -16.38 -24.56
CA TRP A 305 -17.70 -15.75 -24.88
C TRP A 305 -17.46 -14.44 -25.62
N ARG A 306 -18.11 -14.26 -26.78
CA ARG A 306 -18.09 -13.00 -27.52
C ARG A 306 -19.27 -12.13 -27.10
N ILE A 307 -19.01 -10.88 -26.75
CA ILE A 307 -20.04 -9.91 -26.37
C ILE A 307 -20.82 -9.49 -27.62
N LEU A 308 -22.13 -9.69 -27.61
CA LEU A 308 -23.05 -9.20 -28.64
C LEU A 308 -23.53 -7.80 -28.31
N ARG A 309 -23.94 -7.59 -27.06
CA ARG A 309 -24.45 -6.32 -26.55
C ARG A 309 -24.42 -6.28 -25.03
N ILE A 310 -24.29 -5.09 -24.48
CA ILE A 310 -24.37 -4.82 -23.05
C ILE A 310 -25.63 -4.01 -22.77
N ASN A 311 -26.47 -4.53 -21.88
CA ASN A 311 -27.68 -3.89 -21.36
C ASN A 311 -27.48 -3.57 -19.87
N SER A 312 -28.39 -2.80 -19.26
CA SER A 312 -28.29 -2.47 -17.84
C SER A 312 -28.32 -3.73 -16.96
N GLY A 313 -27.18 -4.07 -16.35
CA GLY A 313 -27.00 -5.26 -15.50
C GLY A 313 -26.91 -6.60 -16.23
N VAL A 314 -26.82 -6.62 -17.57
CA VAL A 314 -26.78 -7.86 -18.37
C VAL A 314 -25.80 -7.72 -19.54
N VAL A 315 -24.87 -8.66 -19.66
CA VAL A 315 -24.02 -8.85 -20.85
C VAL A 315 -24.59 -10.02 -21.65
N ARG A 316 -25.00 -9.78 -22.90
CA ARG A 316 -25.50 -10.84 -23.80
C ARG A 316 -24.37 -11.29 -24.70
N VAL A 317 -24.14 -12.60 -24.75
CA VAL A 317 -22.98 -13.21 -25.39
C VAL A 317 -23.36 -14.34 -26.34
N GLU A 318 -22.47 -14.67 -27.26
CA GLU A 318 -22.46 -15.92 -28.03
C GLU A 318 -21.16 -16.70 -27.77
N ASP A 319 -21.14 -17.98 -28.11
CA ASP A 319 -19.93 -18.80 -28.03
C ASP A 319 -18.89 -18.32 -29.05
N ALA A 320 -17.69 -17.95 -28.57
CA ALA A 320 -16.60 -17.49 -29.42
C ALA A 320 -15.81 -18.63 -30.09
N LYS A 321 -16.22 -19.89 -29.89
CA LYS A 321 -15.68 -21.11 -30.53
C LYS A 321 -14.16 -21.24 -30.36
N GLY A 322 -13.67 -20.95 -29.17
CA GLY A 322 -12.25 -21.09 -28.82
C GLY A 322 -11.35 -19.95 -29.31
N GLN A 323 -11.90 -18.81 -29.75
CA GLN A 323 -11.08 -17.63 -30.04
C GLN A 323 -10.36 -17.12 -28.76
N PRO A 324 -9.16 -16.53 -28.91
CA PRO A 324 -8.37 -16.03 -27.78
C PRO A 324 -9.14 -15.03 -26.91
N PRO A 325 -9.34 -15.30 -25.61
CA PRO A 325 -10.11 -14.43 -24.73
C PRO A 325 -9.23 -13.49 -23.90
N GLY A 326 -9.77 -12.34 -23.51
CA GLY A 326 -9.32 -11.59 -22.33
C GLY A 326 -9.86 -12.21 -21.03
N ILE A 327 -9.21 -11.93 -19.90
CA ILE A 327 -9.71 -12.39 -18.58
C ILE A 327 -10.42 -11.23 -17.89
N PRO A 328 -11.70 -11.38 -17.50
CA PRO A 328 -12.41 -10.36 -16.74
C PRO A 328 -11.68 -9.99 -15.44
N PHE A 329 -11.81 -8.75 -15.02
CA PHE A 329 -11.38 -8.33 -13.70
C PHE A 329 -12.56 -8.32 -12.72
N TRP A 330 -12.26 -8.54 -11.44
CA TRP A 330 -13.20 -8.37 -10.34
C TRP A 330 -12.55 -7.48 -9.31
N LEU A 331 -13.20 -6.37 -9.01
CA LEU A 331 -12.80 -5.48 -7.92
C LEU A 331 -13.44 -5.98 -6.62
N GLY A 332 -12.63 -6.10 -5.57
CA GLY A 332 -13.07 -6.57 -4.26
C GLY A 332 -11.97 -6.40 -3.21
N GLU A 333 -12.36 -6.51 -1.95
CA GLU A 333 -11.40 -6.53 -0.84
C GLU A 333 -10.66 -7.87 -0.85
N ALA A 334 -9.33 -7.84 -0.94
CA ALA A 334 -8.50 -9.04 -0.78
C ALA A 334 -8.51 -9.50 0.69
N PRO A 335 -8.37 -10.81 0.95
CA PRO A 335 -8.21 -11.30 2.32
C PRO A 335 -6.96 -10.69 2.94
N ALA A 336 -7.08 -10.22 4.19
CA ALA A 336 -5.96 -9.74 4.98
C ALA A 336 -5.38 -10.85 5.85
N ARG A 337 -4.11 -10.73 6.19
CA ARG A 337 -3.44 -11.66 7.10
C ARG A 337 -4.05 -11.60 8.50
N THR A 338 -4.26 -12.77 9.11
CA THR A 338 -4.72 -12.87 10.51
C THR A 338 -3.64 -12.40 11.48
N SER A 339 -4.05 -11.93 12.66
CA SER A 339 -3.10 -11.45 13.68
C SER A 339 -2.15 -12.55 14.13
N GLU A 340 -2.64 -13.79 14.26
CA GLU A 340 -1.83 -14.96 14.61
C GLU A 340 -0.78 -15.28 13.53
N LEU A 341 -1.15 -15.22 12.24
CA LEU A 341 -0.20 -15.44 11.16
C LEU A 341 0.82 -14.29 11.05
N SER A 342 0.38 -13.04 11.25
CA SER A 342 1.28 -11.88 11.33
C SER A 342 2.30 -12.02 12.46
N GLN A 343 1.88 -12.52 13.63
CA GLN A 343 2.78 -12.81 14.74
C GLN A 343 3.80 -13.90 14.36
N ALA A 344 3.35 -14.99 13.74
CA ALA A 344 4.24 -16.07 13.32
C ALA A 344 5.27 -15.62 12.27
N VAL A 345 4.87 -14.78 11.31
CA VAL A 345 5.80 -14.16 10.36
C VAL A 345 6.82 -13.29 11.08
N SER A 346 6.38 -12.49 12.05
CA SER A 346 7.26 -11.66 12.86
C SER A 346 8.25 -12.51 13.69
N ASP A 347 7.80 -13.59 14.31
CA ASP A 347 8.64 -14.48 15.11
C ASP A 347 9.72 -15.15 14.27
N LEU A 348 9.36 -15.63 13.07
CA LEU A 348 10.31 -16.17 12.10
C LEU A 348 11.37 -15.14 11.71
N ARG A 349 10.97 -13.89 11.44
CA ARG A 349 11.91 -12.79 11.13
C ARG A 349 12.85 -12.50 12.30
N VAL A 350 12.37 -12.53 13.54
CA VAL A 350 13.18 -12.36 14.75
C VAL A 350 14.17 -13.51 14.96
N GLU A 351 13.78 -14.75 14.66
CA GLU A 351 14.70 -15.89 14.70
C GLU A 351 15.82 -15.77 13.65
N ILE A 352 15.47 -15.37 12.42
CA ILE A 352 16.45 -15.14 11.35
C ILE A 352 17.43 -14.02 11.71
N GLU A 353 16.94 -12.91 12.28
CA GLU A 353 17.81 -11.81 12.72
C GLU A 353 18.84 -12.29 13.76
N LYS A 354 18.42 -13.12 14.73
CA LYS A 354 19.34 -13.68 15.74
C LYS A 354 20.41 -14.56 15.11
N LEU A 355 20.05 -15.38 14.13
CA LEU A 355 21.00 -16.23 13.41
C LEU A 355 22.04 -15.40 12.64
N LEU A 356 21.59 -14.35 11.94
CA LEU A 356 22.48 -13.42 11.23
C LEU A 356 23.39 -12.64 12.18
N ALA A 357 22.88 -12.21 13.33
CA ALA A 357 23.67 -11.52 14.34
C ALA A 357 24.75 -12.42 14.98
N ASP A 358 24.47 -13.73 15.09
CA ASP A 358 25.40 -14.75 15.58
C ASP A 358 26.33 -15.31 14.48
N ASP A 359 26.27 -14.78 13.25
CA ASP A 359 27.00 -15.28 12.06
C ASP A 359 26.76 -16.78 11.78
N ARG A 360 25.52 -17.25 12.02
CA ARG A 360 25.09 -18.63 11.78
C ARG A 360 24.44 -18.79 10.41
N ASP A 361 24.59 -19.97 9.83
CA ASP A 361 24.01 -20.30 8.53
C ASP A 361 22.48 -20.42 8.60
N VAL A 362 21.80 -19.37 8.12
CA VAL A 362 20.34 -19.31 8.02
C VAL A 362 19.80 -20.34 7.04
N CYS A 363 20.52 -20.62 5.95
CA CYS A 363 20.07 -21.54 4.90
C CYS A 363 20.05 -22.98 5.42
N ASP A 364 21.09 -23.40 6.14
CA ASP A 364 21.14 -24.72 6.80
C ASP A 364 20.04 -24.86 7.88
N TRP A 365 19.82 -23.80 8.67
CA TRP A 365 18.78 -23.80 9.69
C TRP A 365 17.37 -23.93 9.09
N LEU A 366 17.07 -23.21 8.00
CA LEU A 366 15.78 -23.30 7.31
C LEU A 366 15.53 -24.69 6.74
N GLN A 367 16.55 -25.33 6.15
CA GLN A 367 16.47 -26.70 5.63
C GLN A 367 16.24 -27.70 6.76
N THR A 368 16.99 -27.60 7.85
CA THR A 368 16.92 -28.55 8.97
C THR A 368 15.64 -28.41 9.79
N LYS A 369 15.22 -27.18 10.12
CA LYS A 369 14.04 -26.93 10.97
C LYS A 369 12.72 -27.13 10.22
N PHE A 370 12.66 -26.72 8.96
CA PHE A 370 11.40 -26.67 8.21
C PHE A 370 11.32 -27.63 7.03
N GLU A 371 12.40 -28.36 6.71
CA GLU A 371 12.48 -29.23 5.53
C GLU A 371 12.24 -28.45 4.22
N LEU A 372 12.64 -27.18 4.20
CA LEU A 372 12.53 -26.32 3.02
C LEU A 372 13.56 -26.76 1.96
N SER A 373 13.23 -26.62 0.68
CA SER A 373 14.20 -26.88 -0.39
C SER A 373 15.38 -25.92 -0.31
N THR A 374 16.57 -26.35 -0.78
CA THR A 374 17.78 -25.51 -0.79
C THR A 374 17.56 -24.18 -1.52
N GLN A 375 16.84 -24.19 -2.65
CA GLN A 375 16.50 -22.96 -3.39
C GLN A 375 15.62 -22.01 -2.57
N GLY A 376 14.58 -22.52 -1.89
CA GLY A 376 13.72 -21.69 -1.04
C GLY A 376 14.45 -21.13 0.17
N ALA A 377 15.29 -21.96 0.81
CA ALA A 377 16.10 -21.56 1.96
C ALA A 377 17.11 -20.47 1.59
N GLN A 378 17.79 -20.62 0.45
CA GLN A 378 18.76 -19.65 -0.05
C GLN A 378 18.07 -18.30 -0.35
N GLN A 379 16.92 -18.32 -1.03
CA GLN A 379 16.18 -17.09 -1.32
C GLN A 379 15.76 -16.33 -0.06
N ILE A 380 15.29 -17.01 1.00
CA ILE A 380 14.96 -16.36 2.28
C ILE A 380 16.22 -15.84 2.98
N ALA A 381 17.29 -16.63 3.01
CA ALA A 381 18.55 -16.26 3.65
C ALA A 381 19.15 -15.01 3.01
N ASP A 382 19.26 -14.97 1.67
CA ASP A 382 19.79 -13.83 0.94
C ASP A 382 18.91 -12.58 1.12
N TYR A 383 17.58 -12.76 1.03
CA TYR A 383 16.63 -11.65 1.18
C TYR A 383 16.76 -10.95 2.54
N PHE A 384 16.89 -11.72 3.62
CA PHE A 384 17.04 -11.15 4.95
C PHE A 384 18.47 -10.76 5.31
N ALA A 385 19.49 -11.40 4.74
CA ALA A 385 20.87 -10.96 4.88
C ALA A 385 21.08 -9.59 4.23
N ASP A 386 20.55 -9.36 3.03
CA ASP A 386 20.55 -8.05 2.38
C ASP A 386 19.83 -7.01 3.24
N THR A 387 18.61 -7.33 3.70
CA THR A 387 17.81 -6.48 4.58
C THR A 387 18.58 -6.09 5.86
N TYR A 388 19.20 -7.08 6.51
CA TYR A 388 19.95 -6.86 7.75
C TYR A 388 21.18 -5.98 7.50
N ARG A 389 21.89 -6.16 6.38
CA ARG A 389 23.01 -5.29 5.98
C ARG A 389 22.54 -3.85 5.71
N THR A 390 21.37 -3.65 5.11
CA THR A 390 20.81 -2.31 4.83
C THR A 390 20.40 -1.57 6.10
N PHE A 391 19.65 -2.23 6.98
CA PHE A 391 18.99 -1.56 8.11
C PHE A 391 19.71 -1.74 9.44
N GLY A 392 20.51 -2.80 9.58
CA GLY A 392 21.04 -3.29 10.85
C GLY A 392 19.99 -4.00 11.72
N ALA A 393 18.82 -4.32 11.16
CA ALA A 393 17.72 -5.01 11.81
C ALA A 393 16.77 -5.59 10.76
N ILE A 394 15.96 -6.60 11.13
CA ILE A 394 14.88 -7.11 10.28
C ILE A 394 13.54 -6.60 10.82
N PRO A 395 12.68 -5.99 9.97
CA PRO A 395 11.37 -5.51 10.41
C PRO A 395 10.50 -6.63 11.00
N SER A 396 10.02 -6.41 12.22
CA SER A 396 9.19 -7.32 13.01
C SER A 396 8.19 -6.51 13.84
N GLN A 397 7.27 -7.16 14.55
CA GLN A 397 6.33 -6.46 15.44
C GLN A 397 7.01 -5.80 16.65
N GLN A 398 8.29 -6.11 16.92
CA GLN A 398 9.09 -5.47 17.97
C GLN A 398 10.01 -4.37 17.42
N ARG A 399 10.29 -4.39 16.12
CA ARG A 399 11.19 -3.44 15.44
C ARG A 399 10.62 -3.00 14.12
N LEU A 400 10.17 -1.77 14.05
CA LEU A 400 9.66 -1.17 12.82
C LEU A 400 10.78 -0.40 12.14
N VAL A 401 10.83 -0.52 10.81
CA VAL A 401 11.80 0.20 9.99
C VAL A 401 11.05 1.10 9.04
N MET A 402 11.43 2.37 9.01
CA MET A 402 10.98 3.33 8.04
C MET A 402 12.16 3.66 7.13
N GLU A 403 11.98 3.45 5.84
CA GLU A 403 12.94 3.88 4.83
C GLU A 403 12.35 5.01 3.98
N ARG A 404 13.22 5.88 3.47
CA ARG A 404 12.84 6.95 2.56
C ARG A 404 13.88 7.09 1.46
N PHE A 405 13.43 7.07 0.20
CA PHE A 405 14.31 7.09 -0.97
C PHE A 405 13.68 7.87 -2.13
N PHE A 406 14.49 8.23 -3.13
CA PHE A 406 14.05 9.06 -4.26
C PHE A 406 13.24 8.30 -5.29
N ASP A 407 12.29 9.00 -5.93
CA ASP A 407 11.63 8.56 -7.17
C ASP A 407 12.19 9.31 -8.40
N GLU A 408 11.88 8.83 -9.61
CA GLU A 408 12.40 9.41 -10.86
C GLU A 408 11.85 10.82 -11.15
N SER A 409 10.74 11.20 -10.52
CA SER A 409 10.19 12.56 -10.65
C SER A 409 10.89 13.58 -9.74
N GLY A 410 11.83 13.13 -8.90
CA GLY A 410 12.57 13.97 -7.96
C GLY A 410 11.90 14.15 -6.60
N GLY A 411 10.74 13.54 -6.36
CA GLY A 411 10.20 13.40 -5.00
C GLY A 411 10.74 12.14 -4.35
N MET A 412 10.03 11.67 -3.32
CA MET A 412 10.47 10.51 -2.55
C MET A 412 9.32 9.59 -2.20
N GLN A 413 9.67 8.36 -1.88
CA GLN A 413 8.78 7.39 -1.27
C GLN A 413 9.21 7.18 0.17
N LEU A 414 8.25 7.21 1.08
CA LEU A 414 8.42 6.79 2.47
C LEU A 414 7.74 5.44 2.63
N VAL A 415 8.50 4.42 3.01
CA VAL A 415 7.99 3.07 3.27
C VAL A 415 8.17 2.73 4.74
N LEU A 416 7.08 2.39 5.42
CA LEU A 416 7.08 1.85 6.78
C LEU A 416 6.88 0.34 6.71
N HIS A 417 7.91 -0.43 7.08
CA HIS A 417 7.86 -1.88 7.23
C HIS A 417 7.21 -2.26 8.56
N SER A 418 6.04 -2.87 8.46
CA SER A 418 5.10 -3.09 9.56
C SER A 418 4.37 -4.43 9.36
N PRO A 419 4.92 -5.56 9.84
CA PRO A 419 4.34 -6.90 9.65
C PRO A 419 3.18 -7.18 10.62
N PHE A 420 2.26 -6.22 10.77
CA PHE A 420 1.05 -6.36 11.59
C PHE A 420 -0.17 -6.87 10.80
N GLY A 421 -0.10 -6.87 9.46
CA GLY A 421 -1.21 -7.25 8.59
C GLY A 421 -1.96 -6.03 8.03
N ASN A 422 -2.64 -6.23 6.91
CA ASN A 422 -3.18 -5.14 6.09
C ASN A 422 -4.27 -4.35 6.81
N ARG A 423 -5.04 -4.96 7.72
CA ARG A 423 -6.11 -4.26 8.45
C ARG A 423 -5.59 -3.15 9.36
N ILE A 424 -4.50 -3.41 10.08
CA ILE A 424 -3.81 -2.40 10.91
C ILE A 424 -3.07 -1.40 10.00
N ASN A 425 -2.34 -1.89 8.99
CA ASN A 425 -1.56 -1.03 8.09
C ASN A 425 -2.44 -0.07 7.27
N ARG A 426 -3.65 -0.50 6.86
CA ARG A 426 -4.63 0.36 6.18
C ARG A 426 -5.15 1.46 7.10
N ALA A 427 -5.48 1.13 8.35
CA ALA A 427 -5.87 2.12 9.36
C ALA A 427 -4.75 3.13 9.59
N TRP A 428 -3.52 2.64 9.74
CA TRP A 428 -2.35 3.46 9.98
C TRP A 428 -2.04 4.37 8.79
N GLY A 429 -2.02 3.82 7.58
CA GLY A 429 -1.76 4.57 6.34
C GLY A 429 -2.79 5.67 6.09
N LEU A 430 -4.09 5.40 6.32
CA LEU A 430 -5.15 6.42 6.20
C LEU A 430 -5.00 7.53 7.25
N ALA A 431 -4.73 7.16 8.50
CA ALA A 431 -4.52 8.13 9.58
C ALA A 431 -3.27 9.00 9.32
N LEU A 432 -2.16 8.39 8.88
CA LEU A 432 -0.95 9.12 8.48
C LEU A 432 -1.24 10.06 7.32
N ARG A 433 -1.90 9.60 6.25
CA ARG A 433 -2.26 10.45 5.11
C ARG A 433 -3.06 11.67 5.55
N LYS A 434 -4.07 11.50 6.42
CA LYS A 434 -4.86 12.62 6.95
C LYS A 434 -4.01 13.56 7.81
N ARG A 435 -3.08 13.03 8.61
CA ARG A 435 -2.14 13.85 9.40
C ARG A 435 -1.25 14.70 8.48
N PHE A 436 -0.65 14.10 7.45
CA PHE A 436 0.13 14.82 6.45
C PHE A 436 -0.71 15.90 5.75
N CYS A 437 -1.94 15.58 5.35
CA CYS A 437 -2.85 16.55 4.75
C CYS A 437 -3.13 17.75 5.67
N ARG A 438 -3.33 17.53 6.98
CA ARG A 438 -3.56 18.64 7.94
C ARG A 438 -2.30 19.47 8.18
N SER A 439 -1.12 18.85 8.17
CA SER A 439 0.14 19.53 8.44
C SER A 439 0.67 20.30 7.24
N PHE A 440 0.47 19.77 6.03
CA PHE A 440 1.09 20.33 4.83
C PHE A 440 0.08 20.81 3.76
N ASN A 441 -1.23 20.60 3.95
CA ASN A 441 -2.29 21.06 3.04
C ASN A 441 -2.25 20.47 1.62
N PHE A 442 -1.89 19.19 1.50
CA PHE A 442 -1.98 18.42 0.25
C PHE A 442 -2.32 16.95 0.51
N GLU A 443 -3.06 16.35 -0.40
CA GLU A 443 -3.34 14.91 -0.36
C GLU A 443 -2.17 14.11 -0.94
N LEU A 444 -1.81 13.02 -0.27
CA LEU A 444 -0.70 12.16 -0.67
C LEU A 444 -1.21 10.82 -1.20
N GLN A 445 -0.57 10.31 -2.24
CA GLN A 445 -0.78 8.93 -2.67
C GLN A 445 -0.27 7.98 -1.58
N ALA A 446 -1.04 6.93 -1.28
CA ALA A 446 -0.64 5.95 -0.27
C ALA A 446 -1.17 4.55 -0.59
N ALA A 447 -0.43 3.53 -0.17
CA ALA A 447 -0.85 2.13 -0.21
C ALA A 447 -0.49 1.41 1.08
N ALA A 448 -1.21 0.33 1.38
CA ALA A 448 -0.92 -0.57 2.49
C ALA A 448 -1.06 -2.04 2.07
N THR A 449 -0.09 -2.85 2.50
CA THR A 449 -0.08 -4.32 2.38
C THR A 449 0.02 -4.94 3.77
N ASP A 450 0.10 -6.27 3.85
CA ASP A 450 0.27 -6.97 5.12
C ASP A 450 1.60 -6.67 5.83
N ASP A 451 2.61 -6.25 5.07
CA ASP A 451 3.97 -6.04 5.58
C ASP A 451 4.47 -4.60 5.50
N ALA A 452 3.78 -3.69 4.79
CA ALA A 452 4.25 -2.32 4.64
C ALA A 452 3.15 -1.28 4.37
N ILE A 453 3.51 -0.01 4.58
CA ILE A 453 2.76 1.18 4.19
C ILE A 453 3.69 2.05 3.34
N VAL A 454 3.20 2.58 2.23
CA VAL A 454 3.93 3.58 1.42
C VAL A 454 3.17 4.90 1.37
N ILE A 455 3.90 6.01 1.47
CA ILE A 455 3.42 7.37 1.26
C ILE A 455 4.33 8.06 0.25
N SER A 456 3.76 8.51 -0.87
CA SER A 456 4.47 9.27 -1.89
C SER A 456 4.59 10.74 -1.46
N LEU A 457 5.83 11.22 -1.35
CA LEU A 457 6.17 12.58 -0.94
C LEU A 457 6.59 13.42 -2.15
N GLY A 458 5.98 14.59 -2.32
CA GLY A 458 6.45 15.62 -3.25
C GLY A 458 7.75 16.29 -2.80
N THR A 459 8.37 17.10 -3.66
CA THR A 459 9.66 17.80 -3.40
C THR A 459 9.60 18.77 -2.24
N GLN A 460 8.43 19.35 -1.96
CA GLN A 460 8.17 20.29 -0.89
C GLN A 460 8.08 19.65 0.51
N HIS A 461 8.04 18.31 0.59
CA HIS A 461 7.92 17.61 1.86
C HIS A 461 9.28 17.37 2.50
N SER A 462 9.45 17.98 3.66
CA SER A 462 10.73 18.13 4.30
C SER A 462 10.55 17.98 5.81
N PHE A 463 11.10 16.90 6.38
CA PHE A 463 10.99 16.59 7.82
C PHE A 463 11.98 15.48 8.21
N PRO A 464 12.41 15.40 9.50
CA PRO A 464 13.15 14.26 10.01
C PRO A 464 12.31 12.98 9.96
N LEU A 465 12.87 11.92 9.37
CA LEU A 465 12.12 10.68 9.15
C LEU A 465 11.69 10.00 10.46
N GLU A 466 12.51 10.09 11.51
CA GLU A 466 12.22 9.50 12.82
C GLU A 466 11.01 10.13 13.54
N GLU A 467 10.67 11.38 13.24
CA GLU A 467 9.53 12.06 13.86
C GLU A 467 8.19 11.47 13.40
N VAL A 468 8.15 10.82 12.24
CA VAL A 468 6.93 10.25 11.66
C VAL A 468 6.31 9.18 12.58
N PHE A 469 7.12 8.44 13.35
CA PHE A 469 6.62 7.50 14.35
C PHE A 469 5.76 8.17 15.44
N ARG A 470 5.89 9.49 15.62
CA ARG A 470 5.18 10.30 16.63
C ARG A 470 4.05 11.15 16.04
N TYR A 471 3.81 11.08 14.73
CA TYR A 471 2.78 11.89 14.06
C TYR A 471 1.35 11.46 14.43
N LEU A 472 1.17 10.24 14.90
CA LEU A 472 -0.08 9.71 15.42
C LEU A 472 0.04 9.46 16.91
N ASN A 473 -1.08 9.59 17.61
CA ASN A 473 -1.16 9.35 19.05
C ASN A 473 -2.31 8.38 19.35
N SER A 474 -2.05 7.41 20.22
CA SER A 474 -2.98 6.32 20.57
C SER A 474 -4.35 6.82 21.04
N LYS A 475 -4.41 7.97 21.72
CA LYS A 475 -5.66 8.54 22.29
C LYS A 475 -6.50 9.33 21.28
N THR A 476 -5.92 9.72 20.14
CA THR A 476 -6.58 10.62 19.17
C THR A 476 -6.65 10.04 17.76
N VAL A 477 -5.96 8.93 17.50
CA VAL A 477 -5.90 8.30 16.18
C VAL A 477 -7.28 7.88 15.67
N ARG A 478 -8.17 7.44 16.57
CA ARG A 478 -9.54 7.03 16.21
C ARG A 478 -10.32 8.17 15.59
N ASP A 479 -10.35 9.34 16.22
CA ASP A 479 -11.09 10.49 15.70
C ASP A 479 -10.49 10.98 14.37
N LEU A 480 -9.16 10.99 14.27
CA LEU A 480 -8.47 11.32 13.02
C LEU A 480 -8.80 10.33 11.90
N LEU A 481 -8.78 9.02 12.19
CA LEU A 481 -9.08 7.97 11.23
C LEU A 481 -10.54 8.02 10.80
N VAL A 482 -11.46 8.33 11.73
CA VAL A 482 -12.87 8.55 11.39
C VAL A 482 -12.99 9.70 10.38
N GLN A 483 -12.28 10.82 10.55
CA GLN A 483 -12.30 11.88 9.54
C GLN A 483 -11.62 11.47 8.23
N ALA A 484 -10.58 10.64 8.28
CA ALA A 484 -9.88 10.13 7.11
C ALA A 484 -10.72 9.15 6.28
N LEU A 485 -11.45 8.24 6.93
CA LEU A 485 -12.23 7.20 6.26
C LEU A 485 -13.47 7.75 5.58
N LEU A 486 -13.99 8.91 6.00
CA LEU A 486 -15.11 9.58 5.34
C LEU A 486 -14.76 9.96 3.90
N ASP A 487 -13.51 10.33 3.62
CA ASP A 487 -13.03 10.63 2.26
C ASP A 487 -12.64 9.36 1.48
N ALA A 488 -12.58 8.20 2.15
CA ALA A 488 -12.13 6.96 1.52
C ALA A 488 -13.26 6.26 0.75
N PRO A 489 -12.97 5.64 -0.41
CA PRO A 489 -13.97 4.94 -1.23
C PRO A 489 -14.76 3.87 -0.47
N MET A 490 -14.11 3.20 0.48
CA MET A 490 -14.70 2.13 1.29
C MET A 490 -15.95 2.59 2.05
N PHE A 491 -16.02 3.85 2.49
CA PHE A 491 -17.17 4.35 3.24
C PHE A 491 -18.45 4.28 2.40
N THR A 492 -18.40 4.71 1.14
CA THR A 492 -19.57 4.71 0.25
C THR A 492 -20.05 3.29 -0.07
N ILE A 493 -19.11 2.34 -0.21
CA ILE A 493 -19.40 0.93 -0.43
C ILE A 493 -20.09 0.33 0.80
N ARG A 494 -19.53 0.53 1.99
CA ARG A 494 -20.07 0.04 3.27
C ARG A 494 -21.41 0.68 3.61
N TRP A 495 -21.56 1.98 3.35
CA TRP A 495 -22.84 2.67 3.49
C TRP A 495 -23.94 2.02 2.65
N ARG A 496 -23.65 1.70 1.38
CA ARG A 496 -24.60 1.00 0.49
C ARG A 496 -24.94 -0.39 1.00
N TRP A 497 -23.96 -1.12 1.53
CA TRP A 497 -24.21 -2.44 2.14
C TRP A 497 -25.15 -2.31 3.33
N ASN A 498 -24.87 -1.38 4.26
CA ASN A 498 -25.69 -1.13 5.43
C ASN A 498 -27.10 -0.65 5.08
N ALA A 499 -27.22 0.29 4.14
CA ALA A 499 -28.51 0.78 3.68
C ALA A 499 -29.38 -0.32 3.04
N THR A 500 -28.76 -1.28 2.35
CA THR A 500 -29.50 -2.40 1.72
C THR A 500 -29.80 -3.52 2.72
N ARG A 501 -28.85 -3.89 3.59
CA ARG A 501 -29.04 -4.88 4.66
C ARG A 501 -30.13 -4.43 5.64
N SER A 502 -30.12 -3.16 6.03
CA SER A 502 -31.12 -2.56 6.92
C SER A 502 -32.48 -2.29 6.27
N LEU A 503 -32.67 -2.67 5.00
CA LEU A 503 -33.89 -2.49 4.21
C LEU A 503 -34.24 -1.02 3.91
N ALA A 504 -33.32 -0.07 4.13
CA ALA A 504 -33.53 1.34 3.82
C ALA A 504 -33.58 1.59 2.31
N VAL A 505 -32.73 0.87 1.57
CA VAL A 505 -32.71 0.84 0.11
C VAL A 505 -33.09 -0.58 -0.33
N PRO A 506 -34.31 -0.79 -0.87
CA PRO A 506 -34.75 -2.13 -1.25
C PRO A 506 -33.95 -2.68 -2.43
N ARG A 507 -33.74 -4.00 -2.47
CA ARG A 507 -33.11 -4.69 -3.62
C ARG A 507 -34.09 -5.00 -4.75
N TYR A 508 -35.38 -5.10 -4.43
CA TYR A 508 -36.45 -5.44 -5.36
C TYR A 508 -37.58 -4.41 -5.30
N ARG A 509 -38.19 -4.11 -6.45
CA ARG A 509 -39.35 -3.23 -6.57
C ARG A 509 -40.27 -3.77 -7.65
N GLY A 510 -41.55 -3.96 -7.35
CA GLY A 510 -42.52 -4.47 -8.33
C GLY A 510 -42.25 -5.90 -8.84
N GLY A 511 -41.55 -6.72 -8.05
CA GLY A 511 -41.23 -8.11 -8.41
C GLY A 511 -39.93 -8.29 -9.19
N SER A 512 -39.25 -7.21 -9.60
CA SER A 512 -37.96 -7.26 -10.28
C SER A 512 -36.82 -6.69 -9.41
N LYS A 513 -35.59 -7.13 -9.68
CA LYS A 513 -34.38 -6.60 -9.04
C LYS A 513 -34.18 -5.16 -9.51
N ILE A 514 -33.88 -4.25 -8.59
CA ILE A 514 -33.54 -2.86 -8.94
C ILE A 514 -32.16 -2.85 -9.60
N ALA A 515 -32.03 -2.12 -10.71
CA ALA A 515 -30.75 -1.96 -11.38
C ALA A 515 -29.73 -1.26 -10.46
N ALA A 516 -28.49 -1.74 -10.46
CA ALA A 516 -27.45 -1.24 -9.55
C ALA A 516 -27.23 0.28 -9.62
N PRO A 517 -27.23 0.95 -10.80
CA PRO A 517 -27.10 2.40 -10.85
C PRO A 517 -28.21 3.14 -10.09
N LEU A 518 -29.46 2.67 -10.19
CA LEU A 518 -30.57 3.25 -9.43
C LEU A 518 -30.43 3.00 -7.93
N GLN A 519 -29.94 1.82 -7.54
CA GLN A 519 -29.66 1.52 -6.13
C GLN A 519 -28.56 2.41 -5.55
N ARG A 520 -27.51 2.72 -6.34
CA ARG A 520 -26.45 3.67 -5.97
C ARG A 520 -27.02 5.07 -5.76
N MET A 521 -27.80 5.58 -6.73
CA MET A 521 -28.47 6.88 -6.62
C MET A 521 -29.39 6.97 -5.40
N GLU A 522 -30.17 5.93 -5.11
CA GLU A 522 -31.06 5.89 -3.93
C GLU A 522 -30.26 5.85 -2.62
N SER A 523 -29.13 5.11 -2.60
CA SER A 523 -28.23 5.05 -1.44
C SER A 523 -27.54 6.39 -1.18
N GLU A 524 -27.12 7.10 -2.22
CA GLU A 524 -26.53 8.43 -2.13
C GLU A 524 -27.57 9.47 -1.70
N ASN A 525 -28.78 9.40 -2.25
CA ASN A 525 -29.92 10.22 -1.82
C ASN A 525 -30.27 10.01 -0.34
N LEU A 526 -30.13 8.78 0.16
CA LEU A 526 -30.28 8.49 1.58
C LEU A 526 -29.12 9.06 2.40
N LEU A 527 -27.89 8.95 1.90
CA LEU A 527 -26.70 9.54 2.54
C LEU A 527 -26.86 11.05 2.70
N ALA A 528 -27.20 11.75 1.62
CA ALA A 528 -27.47 13.20 1.63
C ALA A 528 -28.54 13.61 2.67
N ALA A 529 -29.52 12.73 2.90
CA ALA A 529 -30.63 12.99 3.81
C ALA A 529 -30.30 12.69 5.28
N VAL A 530 -29.35 11.80 5.55
CA VAL A 530 -28.97 11.34 6.90
C VAL A 530 -27.68 12.00 7.38
N PHE A 531 -26.70 12.14 6.49
CA PHE A 531 -25.39 12.71 6.73
C PHE A 531 -25.04 13.71 5.60
N PRO A 532 -25.64 14.92 5.62
CA PRO A 532 -25.43 15.91 4.56
C PRO A 532 -23.96 16.32 4.39
N ASP A 533 -23.23 16.52 5.48
CA ASP A 533 -21.81 16.92 5.49
C ASP A 533 -20.89 15.95 4.75
N GLN A 534 -21.28 14.69 4.61
CA GLN A 534 -20.53 13.69 3.86
C GLN A 534 -20.48 14.00 2.36
N LEU A 535 -21.52 14.64 1.82
CA LEU A 535 -21.63 15.03 0.41
C LEU A 535 -21.52 16.56 0.22
N ALA A 536 -21.23 17.30 1.29
CA ALA A 536 -21.10 18.74 1.23
C ALA A 536 -19.82 19.13 0.47
N CYS A 537 -19.88 20.26 -0.24
CA CYS A 537 -18.70 20.86 -0.85
C CYS A 537 -17.68 21.19 0.24
N LEU A 538 -16.41 20.82 0.02
CA LEU A 538 -15.33 21.07 0.99
C LEU A 538 -15.18 22.57 1.29
N GLU A 539 -15.50 23.45 0.35
CA GLU A 539 -15.49 24.92 0.56
C GLU A 539 -16.46 25.40 1.66
N HIS A 540 -17.49 24.61 1.97
CA HIS A 540 -18.50 24.94 2.98
C HIS A 540 -18.24 24.27 4.34
N ILE A 541 -17.25 23.38 4.42
CA ILE A 541 -16.91 22.66 5.65
C ILE A 541 -15.74 23.39 6.31
N VAL A 542 -15.97 23.95 7.50
CA VAL A 542 -14.91 24.54 8.32
C VAL A 542 -14.48 23.50 9.37
N GLY A 543 -13.30 22.91 9.18
CA GLY A 543 -12.76 21.91 10.09
C GLY A 543 -13.26 20.49 9.81
N ASP A 544 -13.60 19.76 10.87
CA ASP A 544 -14.00 18.36 10.79
C ASP A 544 -15.50 18.20 10.50
N ARG A 545 -15.87 17.15 9.77
CA ARG A 545 -17.27 16.86 9.46
C ARG A 545 -18.04 16.50 10.72
N GLU A 546 -19.23 17.08 10.90
CA GLU A 546 -20.11 16.74 12.01
C GLU A 546 -20.80 15.39 11.74
N ILE A 547 -20.51 14.39 12.57
CA ILE A 547 -21.04 13.04 12.37
C ILE A 547 -22.41 12.91 13.03
N PRO A 548 -23.49 12.63 12.27
CA PRO A 548 -24.82 12.50 12.83
C PRO A 548 -24.94 11.30 13.78
N ASN A 549 -25.70 11.47 14.85
CA ASN A 549 -26.12 10.37 15.73
C ASN A 549 -27.23 9.53 15.06
N HIS A 550 -26.85 8.72 14.06
CA HIS A 550 -27.77 7.85 13.32
C HIS A 550 -27.27 6.39 13.32
N PRO A 551 -28.14 5.37 13.54
CA PRO A 551 -27.72 3.97 13.63
C PRO A 551 -26.93 3.48 12.41
N LEU A 552 -27.36 3.81 11.17
CA LEU A 552 -26.63 3.40 9.96
C LEU A 552 -25.31 4.12 9.77
N VAL A 553 -25.17 5.37 10.23
CA VAL A 553 -23.90 6.09 10.14
C VAL A 553 -22.91 5.44 11.10
N LYS A 554 -23.34 5.19 12.34
CA LYS A 554 -22.55 4.46 13.35
C LYS A 554 -22.13 3.08 12.87
N GLN A 555 -23.06 2.29 12.32
CA GLN A 555 -22.73 0.97 11.77
C GLN A 555 -21.71 1.06 10.62
N THR A 556 -21.86 2.05 9.73
CA THR A 556 -20.95 2.21 8.59
C THR A 556 -19.54 2.60 9.04
N ILE A 557 -19.43 3.50 10.02
CA ILE A 557 -18.13 3.85 10.60
C ILE A 557 -17.53 2.63 11.31
N ASP A 558 -18.33 1.88 12.08
CA ASP A 558 -17.88 0.68 12.78
C ASP A 558 -17.38 -0.41 11.81
N ASP A 559 -18.12 -0.70 10.73
CA ASP A 559 -17.69 -1.65 9.68
C ASP A 559 -16.37 -1.21 9.04
N CYS A 560 -16.20 0.08 8.75
CA CYS A 560 -14.95 0.60 8.20
C CYS A 560 -13.79 0.42 9.19
N LEU A 561 -14.01 0.72 10.47
CA LEU A 561 -12.98 0.67 11.52
C LEU A 561 -12.62 -0.76 11.95
N THR A 562 -13.56 -1.70 11.89
CA THR A 562 -13.45 -3.03 12.53
C THR A 562 -13.65 -4.22 11.61
N GLU A 563 -14.16 -4.06 10.39
CA GLU A 563 -14.18 -5.13 9.38
C GLU A 563 -13.11 -4.87 8.31
N ALA A 564 -13.15 -3.68 7.68
CA ALA A 564 -12.20 -3.30 6.64
C ALA A 564 -10.80 -2.95 7.19
N MET A 565 -10.75 -2.58 8.47
CA MET A 565 -9.57 -2.16 9.22
C MET A 565 -9.55 -2.81 10.61
N ASP A 566 -8.53 -2.49 11.39
CA ASP A 566 -8.43 -2.84 12.81
C ASP A 566 -7.91 -1.63 13.60
N ILE A 567 -8.84 -0.79 14.06
CA ILE A 567 -8.52 0.40 14.85
C ILE A 567 -8.00 0.06 16.25
N ASP A 568 -8.54 -0.98 16.89
CA ASP A 568 -8.12 -1.36 18.24
C ASP A 568 -6.67 -1.87 18.21
N GLY A 569 -6.32 -2.67 17.19
CA GLY A 569 -4.95 -3.07 16.93
C GLY A 569 -4.02 -1.90 16.64
N LEU A 570 -4.46 -0.90 15.87
CA LEU A 570 -3.66 0.32 15.64
C LEU A 570 -3.41 1.11 16.92
N GLU A 571 -4.43 1.30 17.76
CA GLU A 571 -4.29 1.99 19.05
C GLU A 571 -3.28 1.25 19.95
N GLU A 572 -3.30 -0.08 19.97
CA GLU A 572 -2.34 -0.90 20.70
C GLU A 572 -0.91 -0.73 20.18
N VAL A 573 -0.72 -0.78 18.85
CA VAL A 573 0.60 -0.56 18.22
C VAL A 573 1.16 0.82 18.57
N LEU A 574 0.36 1.88 18.45
CA LEU A 574 0.80 3.23 18.79
C LEU A 574 1.11 3.37 20.28
N CYS A 575 0.31 2.77 21.16
CA CYS A 575 0.56 2.74 22.60
C CYS A 575 1.91 2.06 22.92
N LYS A 576 2.22 0.95 22.25
CA LYS A 576 3.51 0.24 22.40
C LYS A 576 4.70 1.04 21.87
N ILE A 577 4.52 1.82 20.80
CA ILE A 577 5.55 2.76 20.31
C ILE A 577 5.77 3.89 21.32
N GLU A 578 4.69 4.46 21.87
CA GLU A 578 4.74 5.52 22.89
C GLU A 578 5.46 5.08 24.17
N HIS A 579 5.28 3.82 24.59
CA HIS A 579 5.97 3.24 25.74
C HIS A 579 7.39 2.70 25.44
N GLY A 580 7.82 2.72 24.17
CA GLY A 580 9.13 2.21 23.75
C GLY A 580 9.25 0.68 23.74
N GLU A 581 8.12 -0.05 23.78
CA GLU A 581 8.08 -1.51 23.62
C GLU A 581 8.35 -1.91 22.16
N ILE A 582 7.94 -1.07 21.21
CA ILE A 582 8.26 -1.20 19.79
C ILE A 582 9.34 -0.18 19.43
N ARG A 583 10.47 -0.67 18.92
CA ARG A 583 11.59 0.17 18.48
C ARG A 583 11.39 0.64 17.04
N GLY A 584 11.37 1.95 16.81
CA GLY A 584 11.40 2.54 15.47
C GLY A 584 12.84 2.77 14.99
N ILE A 585 13.12 2.47 13.72
CA ILE A 585 14.39 2.73 13.04
C ILE A 585 14.09 3.51 11.75
N ALA A 586 14.70 4.67 11.57
CA ALA A 586 14.55 5.48 10.36
C ALA A 586 15.84 5.45 9.52
N ARG A 587 15.70 5.31 8.20
CA ARG A 587 16.81 5.28 7.23
C ARG A 587 16.46 6.05 5.96
N ASP A 588 17.19 7.11 5.67
CA ASP A 588 17.22 7.68 4.32
C ASP A 588 18.17 6.84 3.46
N LEU A 589 17.65 6.29 2.37
CA LEU A 589 18.38 5.44 1.43
C LEU A 589 18.39 6.10 0.05
N PRO A 590 19.48 5.94 -0.72
CA PRO A 590 19.51 6.40 -2.11
C PRO A 590 18.54 5.58 -2.98
N GLU A 591 18.47 4.26 -2.79
CA GLU A 591 17.61 3.33 -3.55
C GLU A 591 16.75 2.46 -2.61
N PRO A 592 15.60 1.93 -3.07
CA PRO A 592 14.72 1.10 -2.24
C PRO A 592 15.37 -0.19 -1.76
N SER A 593 15.08 -0.57 -0.51
CA SER A 593 15.45 -1.87 0.03
C SER A 593 14.77 -3.04 -0.72
N PRO A 594 15.29 -4.28 -0.62
CA PRO A 594 14.60 -5.46 -1.15
C PRO A 594 13.15 -5.59 -0.67
N LEU A 595 12.87 -5.23 0.59
CA LEU A 595 11.52 -5.32 1.20
C LEU A 595 10.54 -4.31 0.64
N ALA A 596 11.00 -3.15 0.14
CA ALA A 596 10.11 -2.17 -0.48
C ALA A 596 9.52 -2.65 -1.82
N ALA A 597 10.10 -3.67 -2.44
CA ALA A 597 9.74 -4.08 -3.79
C ALA A 597 8.26 -4.46 -3.93
N GLU A 598 7.67 -5.14 -2.95
CA GLU A 598 6.26 -5.52 -2.99
C GLU A 598 5.30 -4.33 -2.89
N ILE A 599 5.54 -3.43 -1.94
CA ILE A 599 4.65 -2.27 -1.73
C ILE A 599 4.78 -1.25 -2.86
N LEU A 600 5.95 -1.13 -3.50
CA LEU A 600 6.12 -0.31 -4.70
C LEU A 600 5.31 -0.85 -5.90
N ASN A 601 5.20 -2.19 -5.99
CA ASN A 601 4.37 -2.91 -6.97
C ASN A 601 2.98 -3.28 -6.40
N ALA A 602 2.46 -2.50 -5.45
CA ALA A 602 1.20 -2.76 -4.81
C ALA A 602 0.06 -2.97 -5.81
N ARG A 603 -0.76 -4.01 -5.55
CA ARG A 603 -1.94 -4.31 -6.37
C ARG A 603 -3.02 -3.23 -6.18
N PRO A 604 -3.94 -3.02 -7.14
CA PRO A 604 -4.95 -1.95 -7.06
C PRO A 604 -5.76 -1.88 -5.76
N HIS A 605 -6.06 -3.01 -5.13
CA HIS A 605 -6.83 -3.06 -3.87
C HIS A 605 -6.04 -2.66 -2.62
N ALA A 606 -4.73 -2.45 -2.73
CA ALA A 606 -3.86 -1.99 -1.64
C ALA A 606 -3.79 -0.45 -1.56
N PHE A 607 -4.17 0.28 -2.62
CA PHE A 607 -4.20 1.74 -2.61
C PHE A 607 -5.27 2.28 -1.66
N LEU A 608 -4.94 3.38 -1.00
CA LEU A 608 -5.81 4.03 -0.01
C LEU A 608 -6.54 5.25 -0.59
N ASP A 609 -6.19 5.67 -1.80
CA ASP A 609 -6.66 6.86 -2.50
C ASP A 609 -7.12 6.52 -3.93
N ASN A 610 -7.77 7.48 -4.60
CA ASN A 610 -8.39 7.31 -5.91
C ASN A 610 -7.49 7.67 -7.12
N ALA A 611 -6.18 7.91 -6.93
CA ALA A 611 -5.34 8.27 -8.07
C ALA A 611 -5.30 7.14 -9.12
N PRO A 612 -5.33 7.47 -10.43
CA PRO A 612 -5.18 6.47 -11.50
C PRO A 612 -3.89 5.66 -11.36
N LEU A 613 -3.85 4.45 -11.91
CA LEU A 613 -2.66 3.57 -11.83
C LEU A 613 -1.47 4.15 -12.61
N GLU A 614 -1.76 4.85 -13.71
CA GLU A 614 -0.79 5.47 -14.62
C GLU A 614 -0.08 6.67 -13.97
N GLU A 615 -0.72 7.31 -13.00
CA GLU A 615 -0.18 8.48 -12.28
C GLU A 615 0.51 8.10 -10.96
N ARG A 616 0.72 6.80 -10.70
CA ARG A 616 1.30 6.33 -9.45
C ARG A 616 2.80 6.58 -9.41
N ARG A 617 3.22 7.42 -8.45
CA ARG A 617 4.64 7.74 -8.23
C ARG A 617 5.47 6.53 -7.80
N THR A 618 4.86 5.52 -7.19
CA THR A 618 5.54 4.27 -6.81
C THR A 618 6.01 3.47 -8.04
N GLN A 619 5.35 3.60 -9.19
CA GLN A 619 5.76 2.99 -10.46
C GLN A 619 6.94 3.72 -11.10
N ALA A 620 7.20 4.97 -10.69
CA ALA A 620 8.34 5.77 -11.13
C ALA A 620 9.60 5.52 -10.26
N VAL A 621 9.64 4.42 -9.50
CA VAL A 621 10.82 4.03 -8.72
C VAL A 621 11.56 2.94 -9.47
N TYR A 622 12.80 3.21 -9.83
CA TYR A 622 13.70 2.20 -10.38
C TYR A 622 14.08 1.15 -9.32
N MET A 623 14.00 -0.12 -9.68
CA MET A 623 14.40 -1.25 -8.83
C MET A 623 15.33 -2.19 -9.60
N ARG A 624 16.48 -2.52 -9.01
CA ARG A 624 17.36 -3.60 -9.51
C ARG A 624 16.72 -4.97 -9.31
N ARG A 625 16.82 -5.83 -10.32
CA ARG A 625 16.34 -7.23 -10.25
C ARG A 625 17.16 -8.03 -9.25
N ALA A 626 16.62 -9.15 -8.77
CA ALA A 626 17.34 -10.00 -7.81
C ALA A 626 18.65 -10.55 -8.41
N SER A 627 18.63 -10.91 -9.70
CA SER A 627 19.80 -11.40 -10.44
C SER A 627 20.92 -10.38 -10.61
N GLU A 628 20.60 -9.08 -10.55
CA GLU A 628 21.52 -7.95 -10.74
C GLU A 628 22.24 -7.55 -9.44
N ARG A 629 21.84 -8.11 -8.28
CA ARG A 629 22.41 -7.80 -6.96
C ARG A 629 23.58 -8.70 -6.56
N ASN A 630 24.06 -9.54 -7.49
CA ASN A 630 25.20 -10.44 -7.28
C ASN A 630 26.53 -9.67 -7.25
N GLY A 631 26.78 -8.94 -6.16
CA GLY A 631 28.03 -8.22 -5.92
C GLY A 631 28.17 -7.78 -4.47
N ASN A 632 29.42 -7.66 -4.01
CA ASN A 632 29.79 -7.09 -2.70
C ASN A 632 29.56 -5.56 -2.63
N ASP A 633 28.99 -4.96 -3.68
CA ASP A 633 28.67 -3.55 -3.74
C ASP A 633 27.37 -3.32 -2.96
N GLY A 634 27.51 -2.78 -1.74
CA GLY A 634 26.37 -2.44 -0.90
C GLY A 634 25.35 -1.55 -1.62
N LEU A 635 24.08 -1.68 -1.24
CA LEU A 635 23.00 -0.80 -1.68
C LEU A 635 23.42 0.66 -1.50
N GLY A 636 23.31 1.44 -2.57
CA GLY A 636 23.43 2.89 -2.49
C GLY A 636 24.78 3.55 -2.78
N VAL A 637 25.70 2.87 -3.46
CA VAL A 637 26.87 3.57 -4.03
C VAL A 637 26.40 4.42 -5.20
N LEU A 638 26.37 5.75 -5.02
CA LEU A 638 26.14 6.68 -6.12
C LEU A 638 27.36 6.68 -7.05
N ASP A 639 27.11 6.86 -8.36
CA ASP A 639 28.19 6.91 -9.33
C ASP A 639 29.06 8.15 -9.10
N VAL A 640 30.37 7.95 -8.91
CA VAL A 640 31.30 9.06 -8.64
C VAL A 640 31.31 10.05 -9.79
N ALA A 641 31.20 9.58 -11.04
CA ALA A 641 31.14 10.47 -12.19
C ALA A 641 29.83 11.29 -12.22
N ALA A 642 28.71 10.74 -11.74
CA ALA A 642 27.46 11.49 -11.56
C ALA A 642 27.59 12.56 -10.46
N ILE A 643 28.22 12.23 -9.32
CA ILE A 643 28.52 13.20 -8.25
C ILE A 643 29.35 14.35 -8.80
N ASP A 644 30.48 14.05 -9.45
CA ASP A 644 31.42 15.05 -9.96
C ASP A 644 30.77 15.93 -11.03
N LYS A 645 29.96 15.33 -11.91
CA LYS A 645 29.21 16.06 -12.94
C LYS A 645 28.21 17.03 -12.32
N VAL A 646 27.40 16.60 -11.36
CA VAL A 646 26.41 17.47 -10.72
C VAL A 646 27.10 18.57 -9.91
N GLN A 647 28.17 18.26 -9.19
CA GLN A 647 28.94 19.25 -8.45
C GLN A 647 29.51 20.32 -9.38
N LYS A 648 30.04 19.92 -10.55
CA LYS A 648 30.53 20.86 -11.56
C LYS A 648 29.39 21.71 -12.15
N GLU A 649 28.28 21.09 -12.53
CA GLU A 649 27.13 21.78 -13.15
C GLU A 649 26.33 22.65 -12.16
N ALA A 650 26.43 22.38 -10.86
CA ALA A 650 25.78 23.18 -9.82
C ALA A 650 26.62 24.40 -9.41
N TRP A 651 27.93 24.35 -9.61
CA TRP A 651 28.80 25.48 -9.34
C TRP A 651 28.45 26.65 -10.26
N PRO A 652 28.29 27.88 -9.73
CA PRO A 652 27.91 29.02 -10.56
C PRO A 652 29.04 29.38 -11.53
N GLU A 653 28.69 29.49 -12.81
CA GLU A 653 29.56 29.98 -13.88
C GLU A 653 29.09 31.37 -14.30
N ALA A 654 29.95 32.37 -14.10
CA ALA A 654 29.72 33.76 -14.41
C ALA A 654 30.50 34.17 -15.67
N THR A 655 29.78 34.81 -16.58
CA THR A 655 30.30 35.40 -17.82
C THR A 655 30.44 36.92 -17.74
N ASN A 656 29.87 37.53 -16.70
CA ASN A 656 29.88 38.97 -16.45
C ASN A 656 29.88 39.28 -14.93
N ALA A 657 30.03 40.56 -14.57
CA ALA A 657 30.09 41.00 -13.18
C ALA A 657 28.76 40.79 -12.41
N ASP A 658 27.60 40.86 -13.09
CA ASP A 658 26.30 40.64 -12.46
C ASP A 658 26.12 39.18 -12.04
N GLU A 659 26.43 38.23 -12.91
CA GLU A 659 26.39 36.80 -12.61
C GLU A 659 27.37 36.41 -11.50
N LEU A 660 28.54 37.07 -11.42
CA LEU A 660 29.49 36.86 -10.32
C LEU A 660 28.96 37.42 -8.99
N HIS A 661 28.23 38.53 -9.03
CA HIS A 661 27.55 39.08 -7.85
C HIS A 661 26.43 38.16 -7.38
N ASP A 662 25.64 37.58 -8.28
CA ASP A 662 24.64 36.56 -7.95
C ASP A 662 25.28 35.32 -7.30
N ALA A 663 26.45 34.89 -7.79
CA ALA A 663 27.23 33.82 -7.16
C ALA A 663 27.66 34.17 -5.73
N LEU A 664 28.14 35.41 -5.49
CA LEU A 664 28.45 35.90 -4.14
C LEU A 664 27.21 35.96 -3.24
N MET A 665 26.06 36.33 -3.79
CA MET A 665 24.78 36.35 -3.08
C MET A 665 24.32 34.95 -2.68
N LEU A 666 24.57 33.95 -3.53
CA LEU A 666 24.26 32.54 -3.28
C LEU A 666 25.23 31.92 -2.25
N LEU A 667 26.54 31.96 -2.48
CA LEU A 667 27.53 31.30 -1.61
C LEU A 667 27.77 32.04 -0.28
N GLY A 668 27.37 33.31 -0.20
CA GLY A 668 27.57 34.21 0.94
C GLY A 668 29.01 34.72 1.08
N VAL A 669 29.99 33.81 1.04
CA VAL A 669 31.43 34.11 0.95
C VAL A 669 32.02 33.31 -0.20
N MET A 670 33.08 33.80 -0.85
CA MET A 670 33.89 33.02 -1.81
C MET A 670 35.38 33.21 -1.53
N THR A 671 36.19 32.17 -1.59
CA THR A 671 37.66 32.31 -1.59
C THR A 671 38.15 32.90 -2.91
N GLN A 672 39.43 33.29 -2.97
CA GLN A 672 40.05 33.76 -4.21
C GLN A 672 40.03 32.67 -5.28
N GLU A 673 40.28 31.42 -4.89
CA GLU A 673 40.25 30.26 -5.77
C GLU A 673 38.83 29.98 -6.27
N GLU A 674 37.84 30.02 -5.40
CA GLU A 674 36.43 29.83 -5.74
C GLU A 674 35.93 30.88 -6.74
N ALA A 675 36.29 32.16 -6.52
CA ALA A 675 35.95 33.24 -7.43
C ALA A 675 36.60 33.07 -8.81
N ALA A 676 37.81 32.51 -8.86
CA ALA A 676 38.49 32.21 -10.12
C ALA A 676 37.86 31.03 -10.87
N VAL A 677 37.40 30.00 -10.16
CA VAL A 677 36.72 28.82 -10.75
C VAL A 677 35.32 29.17 -11.25
N SER A 678 34.63 30.11 -10.60
CA SER A 678 33.28 30.55 -11.00
C SER A 678 33.22 31.35 -12.30
N ILE A 679 34.30 31.53 -13.05
CA ILE A 679 34.31 32.38 -14.26
C ILE A 679 34.64 31.54 -15.49
N HIS A 680 33.78 31.61 -16.51
CA HIS A 680 33.83 30.72 -17.67
C HIS A 680 35.20 30.75 -18.39
N HIS A 681 35.76 29.56 -18.63
CA HIS A 681 37.12 29.31 -19.13
C HIS A 681 37.27 29.52 -20.66
N GLU A 682 36.76 30.62 -21.21
CA GLU A 682 37.04 30.99 -22.62
C GLU A 682 38.17 32.02 -22.78
N GLY A 683 38.86 32.41 -21.71
CA GLY A 683 40.06 33.24 -21.84
C GLY A 683 40.89 33.39 -20.56
N ASN A 684 42.08 32.78 -20.56
CA ASN A 684 43.25 33.01 -19.70
C ASN A 684 43.05 34.00 -18.52
N GLY A 685 42.59 33.56 -17.34
CA GLY A 685 42.82 34.13 -15.98
C GLY A 685 42.57 35.63 -15.66
N VAL A 686 42.49 36.51 -16.65
CA VAL A 686 42.47 37.97 -16.58
C VAL A 686 41.03 38.49 -16.40
N ALA A 687 40.02 37.65 -16.68
CA ALA A 687 38.61 38.01 -16.51
C ALA A 687 38.17 38.09 -15.04
N ALA A 688 38.80 37.33 -14.13
CA ALA A 688 38.38 37.23 -12.73
C ALA A 688 38.66 38.51 -11.93
N GLU A 689 39.90 39.00 -12.00
CA GLU A 689 40.25 40.28 -11.38
C GLU A 689 39.44 41.42 -11.99
N ARG A 690 39.11 41.37 -13.28
CA ARG A 690 38.30 42.41 -13.93
C ARG A 690 36.89 42.50 -13.35
N PHE A 691 36.16 41.39 -13.25
CA PHE A 691 34.79 41.39 -12.71
C PHE A 691 34.76 41.75 -11.22
N LEU A 692 35.70 41.22 -10.42
CA LEU A 692 35.81 41.60 -9.01
C LEU A 692 36.14 43.09 -8.84
N ASN A 693 37.06 43.63 -9.64
CA ASN A 693 37.39 45.06 -9.62
C ASN A 693 36.21 45.93 -10.04
N GLU A 694 35.39 45.48 -10.99
CA GLU A 694 34.15 46.17 -11.40
C GLU A 694 33.11 46.19 -10.27
N LEU A 695 32.94 45.06 -9.57
CA LEU A 695 32.06 44.97 -8.39
C LEU A 695 32.56 45.83 -7.22
N VAL A 696 33.87 45.88 -6.99
CA VAL A 696 34.47 46.75 -5.97
C VAL A 696 34.29 48.23 -6.35
N ALA A 697 34.56 48.59 -7.61
CA ALA A 697 34.42 49.96 -8.09
C ALA A 697 32.96 50.46 -8.03
N SER A 698 32.00 49.57 -8.28
CA SER A 698 30.56 49.83 -8.15
C SER A 698 30.02 49.68 -6.72
N LYS A 699 30.88 49.39 -5.74
CA LYS A 699 30.52 49.19 -4.32
C LYS A 699 29.52 48.05 -4.08
N ARG A 700 29.60 46.99 -4.87
CA ARG A 700 28.77 45.78 -4.75
C ARG A 700 29.48 44.62 -4.06
N ALA A 701 30.82 44.63 -4.02
CA ALA A 701 31.60 43.60 -3.33
C ALA A 701 32.81 44.18 -2.60
N THR A 702 33.33 43.46 -1.60
CA THR A 702 34.57 43.78 -0.88
C THR A 702 35.31 42.50 -0.46
N GLN A 703 36.59 42.63 -0.07
CA GLN A 703 37.30 41.55 0.61
C GLN A 703 37.05 41.61 2.11
N LEU A 704 36.64 40.49 2.70
CA LEU A 704 36.51 40.25 4.12
C LEU A 704 37.70 39.39 4.58
N ARG A 705 38.57 39.94 5.42
CA ARG A 705 39.70 39.23 6.02
C ARG A 705 39.36 38.81 7.44
N PHE A 706 39.44 37.52 7.74
CA PHE A 706 39.19 36.95 9.05
C PHE A 706 40.23 35.87 9.36
N ALA A 707 40.95 36.02 10.47
CA ALA A 707 42.12 35.20 10.79
C ALA A 707 43.12 35.16 9.61
N GLU A 708 43.51 33.97 9.14
CA GLU A 708 44.42 33.80 7.99
C GLU A 708 43.68 33.73 6.63
N LYS A 709 42.37 34.01 6.61
CA LYS A 709 41.53 33.82 5.43
C LYS A 709 41.05 35.14 4.85
N THR A 710 40.92 35.14 3.53
CA THR A 710 40.36 36.25 2.76
C THR A 710 39.21 35.73 1.92
N PHE A 711 38.05 36.38 2.03
CA PHE A 711 36.85 36.06 1.28
C PHE A 711 36.38 37.25 0.48
N TRP A 712 35.81 37.01 -0.70
CA TRP A 712 34.97 37.96 -1.41
C TRP A 712 33.52 37.86 -0.92
N VAL A 713 32.89 39.01 -0.69
CA VAL A 713 31.53 39.10 -0.16
C VAL A 713 30.75 40.21 -0.86
N ALA A 714 29.45 40.00 -1.03
CA ALA A 714 28.52 41.00 -1.55
C ALA A 714 28.11 42.01 -0.46
N ALA A 715 27.86 43.27 -0.84
CA ALA A 715 27.47 44.35 0.05
C ALA A 715 26.20 44.01 0.85
N GLU A 716 25.23 43.37 0.19
CA GLU A 716 23.93 42.97 0.70
C GLU A 716 24.02 41.94 1.82
N ARG A 717 25.04 41.06 1.80
CA ARG A 717 25.24 40.00 2.80
C ARG A 717 26.05 40.45 4.01
N LEU A 718 26.60 41.67 4.01
CA LEU A 718 27.45 42.18 5.10
C LEU A 718 26.81 42.10 6.49
N PRO A 719 25.52 42.46 6.72
CA PRO A 719 24.93 42.38 8.06
C PRO A 719 24.94 40.96 8.65
N MET A 720 24.66 39.96 7.81
CA MET A 720 24.72 38.55 8.18
C MET A 720 26.17 38.12 8.48
N LEU A 721 27.11 38.46 7.58
CA LEU A 721 28.50 38.04 7.69
C LEU A 721 29.27 38.72 8.83
N GLN A 722 28.90 39.93 9.22
CA GLN A 722 29.49 40.64 10.35
C GLN A 722 29.20 39.96 11.70
N VAL A 723 28.05 39.32 11.85
CA VAL A 723 27.73 38.51 13.04
C VAL A 723 28.49 37.18 13.04
N ILE A 724 28.76 36.61 11.87
CA ILE A 724 29.56 35.38 11.72
C ILE A 724 31.06 35.67 11.94
N TYR A 725 31.55 36.80 11.45
CA TYR A 725 32.96 37.18 11.50
C TYR A 725 33.15 38.52 12.23
N GLU A 726 32.81 38.59 13.51
CA GLU A 726 32.78 39.82 14.34
C GLU A 726 34.09 40.64 14.36
N LYS A 727 35.23 40.03 14.01
CA LYS A 727 36.56 40.66 13.98
C LYS A 727 37.14 40.79 12.57
N ALA A 728 36.32 40.63 11.53
CA ALA A 728 36.81 40.72 10.17
C ALA A 728 37.09 42.16 9.74
N VAL A 729 38.11 42.33 8.89
CA VAL A 729 38.47 43.61 8.29
C VAL A 729 37.99 43.63 6.83
N LEU A 730 37.30 44.71 6.44
CA LEU A 730 36.82 44.91 5.08
C LEU A 730 37.80 45.79 4.29
N GLU A 731 38.26 45.29 3.15
CA GLU A 731 39.18 46.00 2.25
C GLU A 731 38.69 45.90 0.78
N PRO A 732 38.23 47.01 0.17
CA PRO A 732 38.01 48.34 0.74
C PRO A 732 36.79 48.39 1.68
N GLN A 733 36.72 49.43 2.53
CA GLN A 733 35.57 49.64 3.39
C GLN A 733 34.28 49.76 2.58
N LEU A 734 33.26 48.99 2.97
CA LEU A 734 31.98 48.88 2.28
C LEU A 734 30.84 48.87 3.31
N SER A 735 29.79 49.63 3.03
CA SER A 735 28.58 49.63 3.83
C SER A 735 27.49 48.82 3.14
N ALA A 736 26.68 48.10 3.92
CA ALA A 736 25.51 47.41 3.40
C ALA A 736 24.53 48.41 2.74
N PRO A 737 23.77 48.02 1.71
CA PRO A 737 22.74 48.87 1.11
C PRO A 737 21.57 49.09 2.07
N GLU A 738 20.82 50.19 1.90
CA GLU A 738 19.72 50.61 2.78
C GLU A 738 18.66 49.50 2.98
N SER A 739 18.38 48.69 1.94
CA SER A 739 17.45 47.55 2.01
C SER A 739 17.90 46.42 2.94
N ALA A 740 19.21 46.30 3.19
CA ALA A 740 19.79 45.32 4.10
C ALA A 740 20.15 45.94 5.46
N GLN A 741 20.24 47.28 5.54
CA GLN A 741 20.46 48.01 6.79
C GLN A 741 19.25 47.83 7.72
N GLY A 742 19.47 47.26 8.91
CA GLY A 742 18.43 47.01 9.91
C GLY A 742 17.97 45.54 10.02
N GLN A 743 18.45 44.65 9.15
CA GLN A 743 18.30 43.21 9.37
C GLN A 743 19.14 42.78 10.58
N THR A 744 18.48 42.22 11.59
CA THR A 744 19.14 41.66 12.77
C THR A 744 19.29 40.15 12.57
N TRP A 745 20.51 39.65 12.82
CA TRP A 745 20.85 38.25 12.65
C TRP A 745 21.36 37.71 13.98
N GLU A 746 20.79 36.58 14.40
CA GLU A 746 21.42 35.74 15.40
C GLU A 746 22.54 34.92 14.75
N ARG A 747 23.66 34.74 15.45
CA ARG A 747 24.86 34.08 14.89
C ARG A 747 24.55 32.68 14.34
N ALA A 748 23.74 31.90 15.06
CA ALA A 748 23.38 30.55 14.65
C ALA A 748 22.57 30.52 13.34
N ASP A 749 21.62 31.43 13.18
CA ASP A 749 20.78 31.52 11.97
C ASP A 749 21.56 32.07 10.78
N ALA A 750 22.49 33.00 11.01
CA ALA A 750 23.40 33.50 10.00
C ALA A 750 24.31 32.39 9.43
N ILE A 751 24.88 31.54 10.29
CA ILE A 751 25.69 30.39 9.85
C ILE A 751 24.81 29.39 9.10
N ARG A 752 23.57 29.15 9.55
CA ARG A 752 22.64 28.25 8.85
C ARG A 752 22.32 28.74 7.44
N GLU A 753 22.04 30.03 7.28
CA GLU A 753 21.75 30.62 5.97
C GLU A 753 22.99 30.63 5.06
N LEU A 754 24.18 30.87 5.62
CA LEU A 754 25.44 30.72 4.88
C LEU A 754 25.63 29.29 4.36
N LEU A 755 25.38 28.28 5.21
CA LEU A 755 25.49 26.89 4.82
C LEU A 755 24.42 26.48 3.81
N ARG A 756 23.22 27.04 3.87
CA ARG A 756 22.15 26.78 2.89
C ARG A 756 22.67 27.05 1.48
N GLY A 757 23.10 28.28 1.23
CA GLY A 757 23.63 28.68 -0.07
C GLY A 757 24.89 27.91 -0.50
N ARG A 758 25.76 27.54 0.45
CA ARG A 758 26.92 26.68 0.16
C ARG A 758 26.52 25.27 -0.29
N THR A 759 25.56 24.64 0.40
CA THR A 759 25.14 23.27 0.08
C THR A 759 24.44 23.14 -1.27
N GLU A 760 23.86 24.24 -1.79
CA GLU A 760 23.24 24.28 -3.12
C GLU A 760 24.22 24.13 -4.29
N VAL A 761 25.52 24.28 -4.05
CA VAL A 761 26.56 24.28 -5.10
C VAL A 761 27.69 23.28 -4.84
N CYS A 762 27.92 22.88 -3.58
CA CYS A 762 29.04 21.99 -3.23
C CYS A 762 28.79 20.50 -3.56
N GLY A 763 27.53 20.07 -3.76
CA GLY A 763 27.20 18.64 -3.81
C GLY A 763 27.42 17.94 -2.46
N ALA A 764 27.86 16.69 -2.49
CA ALA A 764 28.18 15.94 -1.26
C ALA A 764 29.45 16.49 -0.60
N VAL A 765 29.34 16.96 0.65
CA VAL A 765 30.43 17.61 1.39
C VAL A 765 30.49 17.15 2.84
N THR A 766 31.69 17.06 3.43
CA THR A 766 31.84 16.75 4.86
C THR A 766 31.85 18.03 5.69
N PRO A 767 31.41 18.00 6.96
CA PRO A 767 31.43 19.20 7.79
C PRO A 767 32.85 19.68 8.11
N ASN A 768 33.86 18.79 8.07
CA ASN A 768 35.27 19.15 8.17
C ASN A 768 35.69 20.06 7.02
N VAL A 769 35.31 19.73 5.77
CA VAL A 769 35.59 20.58 4.61
C VAL A 769 34.88 21.92 4.74
N LEU A 770 33.63 21.96 5.19
CA LEU A 770 32.91 23.23 5.39
C LEU A 770 33.55 24.09 6.50
N ALA A 771 33.90 23.50 7.63
CA ALA A 771 34.60 24.18 8.72
C ALA A 771 35.96 24.72 8.25
N GLU A 772 36.72 23.89 7.55
CA GLU A 772 38.02 24.26 6.99
C GLU A 772 37.89 25.28 5.88
N THR A 773 36.84 25.32 5.05
CA THR A 773 36.67 26.32 3.98
C THR A 773 36.17 27.65 4.52
N LEU A 774 35.25 27.64 5.48
CA LEU A 774 34.65 28.85 6.05
C LEU A 774 35.47 29.43 7.22
N GLY A 775 36.39 28.66 7.80
CA GLY A 775 37.16 29.10 8.98
C GLY A 775 36.31 29.20 10.24
N LEU A 776 35.31 28.32 10.36
CA LEU A 776 34.36 28.27 11.47
C LEU A 776 34.57 27.01 12.33
N GLY A 777 34.07 27.04 13.56
CA GLY A 777 34.16 25.89 14.46
C GLY A 777 33.30 24.72 13.98
N ARG A 778 33.82 23.49 14.07
CA ARG A 778 33.11 22.27 13.68
C ARG A 778 31.73 22.14 14.34
N THR A 779 31.64 22.47 15.63
CA THR A 779 30.37 22.42 16.39
C THR A 779 29.29 23.36 15.84
N GLU A 780 29.68 24.54 15.35
CA GLU A 780 28.73 25.50 14.77
C GLU A 780 28.23 25.01 13.40
N ILE A 781 29.12 24.42 12.60
CA ILE A 781 28.78 23.82 11.31
C ILE A 781 27.82 22.63 11.51
N ASP A 782 28.13 21.73 12.44
CA ASP A 782 27.28 20.57 12.73
C ASP A 782 25.89 21.01 13.21
N ALA A 783 25.80 22.02 14.09
CA ALA A 783 24.52 22.57 14.56
C ALA A 783 23.70 23.20 13.43
N ALA A 784 24.34 23.94 12.52
CA ALA A 784 23.69 24.55 11.37
C ALA A 784 23.20 23.50 10.35
N LEU A 785 24.01 22.47 10.06
CA LEU A 785 23.61 21.36 9.18
C LEU A 785 22.44 20.55 9.77
N LEU A 786 22.43 20.29 11.08
CA LEU A 786 21.29 19.67 11.77
C LEU A 786 20.03 20.54 11.67
N GLY A 787 20.16 21.86 11.76
CA GLY A 787 19.06 22.80 11.52
C GLY A 787 18.51 22.69 10.10
N LEU A 788 19.39 22.65 9.09
CA LEU A 788 19.00 22.45 7.69
C LEU A 788 18.39 21.06 7.43
N GLU A 789 18.83 20.02 8.15
CA GLU A 789 18.23 18.67 8.12
C GLU A 789 16.82 18.67 8.70
N ALA A 790 16.60 19.40 9.79
CA ALA A 790 15.29 19.54 10.42
C ALA A 790 14.31 20.30 9.50
N GLU A 791 14.81 21.28 8.75
CA GLU A 791 14.09 21.94 7.65
C GLU A 791 14.02 21.05 6.38
N GLY A 792 14.75 19.92 6.37
CA GLY A 792 14.96 18.93 5.30
C GLY A 792 15.51 19.47 3.98
N PHE A 793 16.22 20.59 4.05
CA PHE A 793 16.95 21.17 2.94
C PHE A 793 18.12 20.28 2.49
N VAL A 794 18.83 19.70 3.45
CA VAL A 794 19.95 18.78 3.23
C VAL A 794 19.62 17.37 3.70
N LEU A 795 20.28 16.38 3.09
CA LEU A 795 20.30 15.00 3.55
C LEU A 795 21.71 14.60 3.99
N ARG A 796 21.76 13.84 5.08
CA ARG A 796 22.98 13.28 5.64
C ARG A 796 23.13 11.82 5.20
N GLY A 797 24.32 11.44 4.74
CA GLY A 797 24.58 10.09 4.26
C GLY A 797 26.05 9.81 4.00
N LYS A 798 26.33 8.63 3.47
CA LYS A 798 27.63 8.28 2.87
C LYS A 798 27.39 8.10 1.39
N PHE A 799 27.62 9.16 0.62
CA PHE A 799 27.25 9.23 -0.78
C PHE A 799 28.38 8.70 -1.68
N ARG A 800 29.65 8.90 -1.27
CA ARG A 800 30.81 8.35 -1.96
C ARG A 800 31.21 6.96 -1.44
N PRO A 801 31.62 6.01 -2.30
CA PRO A 801 31.96 4.63 -1.90
C PRO A 801 33.07 4.49 -0.85
N GLN A 802 33.96 5.50 -0.73
CA GLN A 802 35.08 5.50 0.22
C GLN A 802 34.85 6.43 1.43
N ALA A 803 33.64 6.98 1.58
CA ALA A 803 33.33 7.92 2.66
C ALA A 803 33.40 7.25 4.03
N ARG A 804 34.42 7.62 4.82
CA ARG A 804 34.57 7.19 6.22
C ARG A 804 33.72 8.03 7.18
N GLU A 805 33.55 9.30 6.86
CA GLU A 805 32.76 10.28 7.62
C GLU A 805 31.37 10.49 7.00
N GLN A 806 30.45 11.10 7.77
CA GLN A 806 29.14 11.51 7.25
C GLN A 806 29.29 12.71 6.33
N GLU A 807 28.66 12.62 5.16
CA GLU A 807 28.53 13.67 4.16
C GLU A 807 27.13 14.28 4.22
N TRP A 808 27.02 15.51 3.74
CA TRP A 808 25.80 16.28 3.63
C TRP A 808 25.65 16.76 2.21
N CYS A 809 24.44 16.69 1.67
CA CYS A 809 24.17 17.12 0.30
C CYS A 809 22.82 17.83 0.24
N ASP A 810 22.72 18.90 -0.55
CA ASP A 810 21.44 19.48 -0.92
C ASP A 810 20.55 18.42 -1.56
N ARG A 811 19.29 18.41 -1.14
CA ARG A 811 18.31 17.41 -1.54
C ARG A 811 18.05 17.40 -3.05
N ARG A 812 18.03 18.58 -3.70
CA ARG A 812 17.80 18.71 -5.15
C ARG A 812 19.01 18.23 -5.95
N LEU A 813 20.22 18.57 -5.51
CA LEU A 813 21.46 18.04 -6.11
C LEU A 813 21.53 16.53 -5.96
N LEU A 814 21.22 15.99 -4.78
CA LEU A 814 21.25 14.56 -4.52
C LEU A 814 20.25 13.80 -5.41
N ALA A 815 19.03 14.33 -5.59
CA ALA A 815 18.05 13.76 -6.52
C ALA A 815 18.58 13.73 -7.97
N ARG A 816 19.29 14.78 -8.40
CA ARG A 816 19.91 14.86 -9.73
C ARG A 816 21.05 13.86 -9.90
N ILE A 817 21.90 13.70 -8.88
CA ILE A 817 22.98 12.68 -8.85
C ILE A 817 22.38 11.29 -8.96
N HIS A 818 21.32 11.02 -8.20
CA HIS A 818 20.63 9.74 -8.20
C HIS A 818 20.04 9.42 -9.58
N ARG A 819 19.34 10.38 -10.20
CA ARG A 819 18.80 10.22 -11.56
C ARG A 819 19.88 9.88 -12.58
N LEU A 820 21.00 10.62 -12.58
CA LEU A 820 22.13 10.36 -13.48
C LEU A 820 22.77 8.98 -13.23
N THR A 821 22.83 8.55 -11.97
CA THR A 821 23.32 7.22 -11.60
C THR A 821 22.40 6.13 -12.18
N ILE A 822 21.08 6.28 -12.05
CA ILE A 822 20.09 5.36 -12.62
C ILE A 822 20.17 5.34 -14.16
N ASP A 823 20.23 6.50 -14.81
CA ASP A 823 20.28 6.60 -16.26
C ASP A 823 21.51 5.87 -16.83
N ARG A 824 22.64 5.96 -16.13
CA ARG A 824 23.86 5.22 -16.47
C ARG A 824 23.69 3.71 -16.29
N LEU A 825 23.17 3.26 -15.15
CA LEU A 825 22.91 1.83 -14.89
C LEU A 825 21.96 1.26 -15.95
N ARG A 826 20.94 2.01 -16.36
CA ARG A 826 20.04 1.66 -17.46
C ARG A 826 20.76 1.51 -18.79
N ALA A 827 21.66 2.43 -19.11
CA ALA A 827 22.45 2.37 -20.34
C ALA A 827 23.35 1.12 -20.37
N GLU A 828 23.84 0.64 -19.23
CA GLU A 828 24.67 -0.56 -19.13
C GLU A 828 23.86 -1.87 -19.36
N ILE A 829 22.56 -1.88 -19.03
CA ILE A 829 21.66 -3.04 -19.21
C ILE A 829 20.73 -2.91 -20.42
N GLN A 830 20.86 -1.85 -21.21
CA GLN A 830 19.96 -1.60 -22.34
C GLN A 830 20.16 -2.69 -23.40
N PRO A 831 19.09 -3.37 -23.85
CA PRO A 831 19.21 -4.36 -24.92
C PRO A 831 19.82 -3.70 -26.16
N VAL A 832 20.89 -4.30 -26.67
CA VAL A 832 21.55 -3.85 -27.89
C VAL A 832 20.56 -3.87 -29.06
N SER A 833 20.77 -3.00 -30.04
CA SER A 833 19.88 -2.97 -31.20
C SER A 833 19.89 -4.33 -31.91
N ALA A 834 18.78 -4.69 -32.56
CA ALA A 834 18.73 -5.92 -33.35
C ALA A 834 19.87 -5.96 -34.39
N GLN A 835 20.26 -4.81 -34.96
CA GLN A 835 21.39 -4.72 -35.89
C GLN A 835 22.73 -5.04 -35.23
N ASP A 836 22.98 -4.56 -34.02
CA ASP A 836 24.21 -4.85 -33.29
C ASP A 836 24.26 -6.32 -32.85
N PHE A 837 23.11 -6.87 -32.45
CA PHE A 837 22.99 -8.31 -32.17
C PHE A 837 23.24 -9.16 -33.42
N TYR A 838 22.70 -8.76 -34.57
CA TYR A 838 22.98 -9.42 -35.85
C TYR A 838 24.47 -9.33 -36.23
N ARG A 839 25.14 -8.19 -36.03
CA ARG A 839 26.60 -8.05 -36.27
C ARG A 839 27.48 -8.83 -35.27
N PHE A 840 26.94 -9.16 -34.11
CA PHE A 840 27.63 -10.00 -33.14
C PHE A 840 27.47 -11.49 -33.48
N LEU A 841 26.29 -11.90 -33.93
CA LEU A 841 26.00 -13.28 -34.31
C LEU A 841 26.59 -13.70 -35.66
N PHE A 842 26.76 -12.76 -36.59
CA PHE A 842 27.23 -12.98 -37.97
C PHE A 842 28.38 -12.03 -38.28
#